data_AF-A0A178MAA7-F1
#
_entry.id   AF-A0A178MAA7-F1
#
_cell.length_a   1.000
_cell.length_b   1.000
_cell.length_c   1.000
_cell.angle_alpha   90.00
_cell.angle_beta   90.00
_cell.angle_gamma   90.00
#
_symmetry.space_group_name_H-M   'P 1'
#
loop_
_entity.id
_entity.type
_entity.pdbx_description
1 polymer ?
#
loop_
_entity_poly.entity_id
_entity_poly.type
_entity_poly.pdbx_seq_one_letter_code
_entity_poly.pdbx_strand_id
1 'polypeptide(L)'
;MRTALTRFSWLALLNALLVAALGVAVWLDNAAFRGIAQYPPVNQPFPYSDGPALGVNVFNLHLEPDPAAVDRTFALARDLGARYARMQVPWDDIEIHGRGDFSDRRNAATIGEVSSWAKYDRIVASAVAHGIELIMRVDRPPQWACALGCATPEFQAGLAIDGNSMAPPDDLADYGRFIAILAERYRGQVRFFQIWNEPNLMNEWGWQEPKPADFLALLRVGYEAVKRANPDAVVLFPGLAPTDGLDPRAPMTELEYLDAIYSLGGAAYFDIMSAQNYGLGQPPSEHRYVFLRGRDNWRWDRPIDTRNDVSRVVLLREVMERHGDLATPVWVTEFGYNAAPDRIPPERRFVWGPPVDEATKGAYLAAQIERARREWPWMGVMNVWMLRYGGYAEPHPDDPTPYFALVSRDWQPLPSYTILRDYVKSPAIAAVGVHRWDHPAVTVTADGWQVRFAGTGIELRGGAPAAVLLDGAPVALADNALHGLPDAVHTLELRGGAPPAEFAVARHLPWRPLGDYGPLLLVVALVISSAFTMRAALPLLDHLLARWQRIDAHRREWVIFALQGITLAIAYRASAQLPLTLLGLVPFIGLAIARPDLAVRWVAITVPLYFLPKGLFDARFGIRESGIYLPLHEVVLLIAAFATLLRDWRLLPRSLRLRASTVITLAPAAFVLLGGLWGVLIAEVRGPAVRELRWMIVEPLLFAALLWWHERQGRPTLMPTLIGWIAAGTVSAIVALAQAGGINLVPLFGTKIGHGEDLVATEGVVRVTGFYGHPNNLGLAMGRVWPLAAVLAWAAWRQQQHWVALAFTLCATLALAALGVSFSRGAYLGALVAAGVLISFTVAPRYRRLLLIGGGVGVALVAGAITTLGIERLSFLTGSSAIRLATWRAALAMLLDHPLGIGLDQFLIVYQRYIDPALRDTNEIYTAHPHNVILDLWLRGGLLLLLGLAWATWRIVRAPSAQPHSALAIGAAATIAGALVHGLVDAFYFWPDIAVAFWLLAACTGYRLPHGQSR
;
A
#
# COMPACT_ATOMS: atom_id res chain seq x y z
N MET A 1 -28.66 -29.32 27.37
CA MET A 1 -28.63 -29.08 25.90
C MET A 1 -29.48 -27.89 25.49
N ARG A 2 -30.81 -27.92 25.72
CA ARG A 2 -31.73 -26.82 25.35
C ARG A 2 -31.25 -25.45 25.83
N THR A 3 -30.88 -25.31 27.10
CA THR A 3 -30.34 -24.05 27.66
C THR A 3 -29.05 -23.56 26.99
N ALA A 4 -28.15 -24.46 26.59
CA ALA A 4 -26.92 -24.10 25.88
C ALA A 4 -27.22 -23.66 24.43
N LEU A 5 -28.12 -24.36 23.74
CA LEU A 5 -28.58 -23.99 22.41
C LEU A 5 -29.25 -22.61 22.42
N THR A 6 -30.17 -22.37 23.34
CA THR A 6 -30.84 -21.07 23.48
C THR A 6 -29.86 -19.94 23.75
N ARG A 7 -28.89 -20.13 24.68
CA ARG A 7 -27.84 -19.13 24.96
C ARG A 7 -26.97 -18.86 23.73
N PHE A 8 -26.54 -19.90 23.03
CA PHE A 8 -25.76 -19.77 21.81
C PHE A 8 -26.53 -18.99 20.73
N SER A 9 -27.80 -19.33 20.48
CA SER A 9 -28.63 -18.65 19.48
C SER A 9 -28.80 -17.16 19.78
N TRP A 10 -29.05 -16.78 21.03
CA TRP A 10 -29.16 -15.37 21.42
C TRP A 10 -27.84 -14.60 21.25
N LEU A 11 -26.71 -15.19 21.65
CA LEU A 11 -25.40 -14.56 21.51
C LEU A 11 -24.95 -14.49 20.04
N ALA A 12 -25.30 -15.48 19.21
CA ALA A 12 -25.06 -15.44 17.77
C ALA A 12 -25.91 -14.35 17.09
N LEU A 13 -27.18 -14.20 17.48
CA LEU A 13 -28.01 -13.09 17.01
C LEU A 13 -27.44 -11.74 17.43
N LEU A 14 -26.99 -11.59 18.69
CA LEU A 14 -26.34 -10.38 19.17
C LEU A 14 -25.08 -10.05 18.34
N ASN A 15 -24.25 -11.04 18.03
CA ASN A 15 -23.09 -10.85 17.16
C ASN A 15 -23.48 -10.37 15.76
N ALA A 16 -24.52 -10.94 15.14
CA ALA A 16 -24.99 -10.49 13.83
C ALA A 16 -25.49 -9.04 13.87
N LEU A 17 -26.21 -8.65 14.92
CA LEU A 17 -26.67 -7.28 15.14
C LEU A 17 -25.51 -6.32 15.37
N LEU A 18 -24.48 -6.71 16.15
CA LEU A 18 -23.29 -5.90 16.38
C LEU A 18 -22.47 -5.68 15.10
N VAL A 19 -22.34 -6.70 14.24
CA VAL A 19 -21.69 -6.57 12.94
C VAL A 19 -22.48 -5.63 12.02
N ALA A 20 -23.80 -5.77 11.98
CA ALA A 20 -24.66 -4.87 11.20
C ALA A 20 -24.56 -3.42 11.72
N ALA A 21 -24.60 -3.23 13.04
CA ALA A 21 -24.45 -1.93 13.68
C ALA A 21 -23.08 -1.31 13.38
N LEU A 22 -22.00 -2.11 13.39
CA LEU A 22 -20.66 -1.64 13.02
C LEU A 22 -20.61 -1.19 11.56
N GLY A 23 -21.19 -1.98 10.65
CA GLY A 23 -21.28 -1.61 9.23
C GLY A 23 -22.04 -0.30 9.02
N VAL A 24 -23.20 -0.14 9.68
CA VAL A 24 -23.99 1.11 9.64
C VAL A 24 -23.21 2.28 10.25
N ALA A 25 -22.54 2.08 11.39
CA ALA A 25 -21.76 3.13 12.04
C ALA A 25 -20.61 3.63 11.14
N VAL A 26 -19.84 2.73 10.53
CA VAL A 26 -18.76 3.08 9.60
C VAL A 26 -19.30 3.76 8.33
N TRP A 27 -20.45 3.30 7.82
CA TRP A 27 -21.09 3.93 6.67
C TRP A 27 -21.57 5.36 6.98
N LEU A 28 -22.22 5.56 8.13
CA LEU A 28 -22.66 6.88 8.60
C LEU A 28 -21.48 7.81 8.90
N ASP A 29 -20.42 7.30 9.52
CA ASP A 29 -19.20 8.06 9.80
C ASP A 29 -18.54 8.56 8.51
N ASN A 30 -18.39 7.66 7.53
CA ASN A 30 -17.87 8.03 6.20
C ASN A 30 -18.76 9.09 5.54
N ALA A 31 -20.08 8.89 5.54
CA ALA A 31 -21.02 9.84 4.94
C ALA A 31 -21.03 11.19 5.66
N ALA A 32 -20.85 11.24 6.99
CA ALA A 32 -20.98 12.47 7.75
C ALA A 32 -19.66 13.24 7.91
N PHE A 33 -18.50 12.57 7.93
CA PHE A 33 -17.26 13.20 8.38
C PHE A 33 -16.00 12.91 7.56
N ARG A 34 -16.03 12.00 6.58
CA ARG A 34 -14.84 11.76 5.75
C ARG A 34 -14.50 13.04 4.98
N GLY A 35 -13.21 13.36 4.90
CA GLY A 35 -12.71 14.55 4.20
C GLY A 35 -13.03 15.91 4.82
N ILE A 36 -13.79 15.99 5.92
CA ILE A 36 -14.11 17.27 6.56
C ILE A 36 -13.02 17.64 7.56
N ALA A 37 -12.27 18.70 7.28
CA ALA A 37 -11.24 19.19 8.19
C ALA A 37 -11.84 19.88 9.42
N GLN A 38 -11.29 19.55 10.60
CA GLN A 38 -11.56 20.29 11.84
C GLN A 38 -10.45 21.28 12.18
N TYR A 39 -9.23 20.93 11.80
CA TYR A 39 -8.00 21.68 12.02
C TYR A 39 -7.17 21.65 10.74
N PRO A 40 -6.28 22.63 10.54
CA PRO A 40 -5.37 22.59 9.41
C PRO A 40 -4.44 21.36 9.52
N PRO A 41 -4.26 20.58 8.44
CA PRO A 41 -3.39 19.40 8.44
C PRO A 41 -1.89 19.75 8.52
N VAL A 42 -1.55 21.00 8.24
CA VAL A 42 -0.19 21.56 8.31
C VAL A 42 -0.21 22.88 9.09
N ASN A 43 0.89 23.22 9.75
CA ASN A 43 0.97 24.42 10.58
C ASN A 43 1.28 25.71 9.79
N GLN A 44 1.20 25.68 8.46
CA GLN A 44 1.50 26.82 7.59
C GLN A 44 0.42 26.93 6.51
N PRO A 45 0.20 28.12 5.92
CA PRO A 45 -0.69 28.26 4.78
C PRO A 45 -0.29 27.32 3.63
N PHE A 46 -1.27 26.76 2.94
CA PHE A 46 -0.99 26.00 1.73
C PHE A 46 -0.43 26.94 0.65
N PRO A 47 0.66 26.57 -0.03
CA PRO A 47 1.19 27.41 -1.09
C PRO A 47 0.14 27.53 -2.19
N TYR A 48 -0.01 28.73 -2.76
CA TYR A 48 -0.97 28.99 -3.84
C TYR A 48 -2.43 28.63 -3.49
N SER A 49 -2.77 28.62 -2.19
CA SER A 49 -4.08 28.22 -1.68
C SER A 49 -4.41 29.01 -0.42
N ASP A 50 -4.98 30.21 -0.62
CA ASP A 50 -5.61 31.04 0.43
C ASP A 50 -7.14 30.92 0.33
N GLY A 51 -7.63 29.68 0.24
CA GLY A 51 -9.02 29.32 -0.07
C GLY A 51 -9.31 29.17 -1.57
N PRO A 52 -10.48 28.60 -1.93
CA PRO A 52 -10.80 28.31 -3.32
C PRO A 52 -11.11 29.59 -4.10
N ALA A 53 -10.15 30.00 -4.94
CA ALA A 53 -10.32 31.10 -5.87
C ALA A 53 -11.05 30.62 -7.14
N LEU A 54 -11.90 31.49 -7.70
CA LEU A 54 -12.57 31.19 -8.96
C LEU A 54 -11.59 31.27 -10.14
N GLY A 55 -11.51 30.19 -10.89
CA GLY A 55 -10.98 30.17 -12.25
C GLY A 55 -12.05 29.80 -13.27
N VAL A 56 -11.75 29.98 -14.55
CA VAL A 56 -12.62 29.54 -15.66
C VAL A 56 -11.82 28.87 -16.76
N ASN A 57 -12.36 27.82 -17.36
CA ASN A 57 -11.84 27.28 -18.61
C ASN A 57 -12.32 28.17 -19.77
N VAL A 58 -11.37 28.66 -20.57
CA VAL A 58 -11.63 29.41 -21.81
C VAL A 58 -11.49 28.47 -23.01
N PHE A 59 -12.45 27.55 -23.10
CA PHE A 59 -12.46 26.48 -24.10
C PHE A 59 -12.38 27.03 -25.53
N ASN A 60 -11.53 26.41 -26.37
CA ASN A 60 -11.28 26.79 -27.76
C ASN A 60 -10.84 28.26 -28.00
N LEU A 61 -10.38 28.99 -26.97
CA LEU A 61 -9.93 30.38 -27.15
C LEU A 61 -8.77 30.50 -28.15
N HIS A 62 -7.87 29.51 -28.19
CA HIS A 62 -6.76 29.46 -29.16
C HIS A 62 -7.25 29.25 -30.61
N LEU A 63 -8.52 28.92 -30.84
CA LEU A 63 -9.13 28.83 -32.17
C LEU A 63 -9.93 30.09 -32.52
N GLU A 64 -9.96 31.12 -31.66
CA GLU A 64 -10.71 32.34 -31.92
C GLU A 64 -9.97 33.25 -32.93
N PRO A 65 -10.53 33.52 -34.12
CA PRO A 65 -9.85 34.35 -35.12
C PRO A 65 -9.95 35.85 -34.79
N ASP A 66 -11.02 36.28 -34.11
CA ASP A 66 -11.28 37.69 -33.80
C ASP A 66 -10.58 38.13 -32.49
N PRO A 67 -9.59 39.04 -32.54
CA PRO A 67 -8.96 39.55 -31.32
C PRO A 67 -9.94 40.28 -30.38
N ALA A 68 -11.02 40.88 -30.89
CA ALA A 68 -12.02 41.53 -30.03
C ALA A 68 -12.81 40.49 -29.20
N ALA A 69 -13.05 39.32 -29.76
CA ALA A 69 -13.63 38.19 -29.03
C ALA A 69 -12.69 37.69 -27.92
N VAL A 70 -11.38 37.59 -28.19
CA VAL A 70 -10.39 37.23 -27.15
C VAL A 70 -10.44 38.21 -25.99
N ASP A 71 -10.41 39.51 -26.29
CA ASP A 71 -10.42 40.56 -25.26
C ASP A 71 -11.72 40.55 -24.45
N ARG A 72 -12.86 40.41 -25.13
CA ARG A 72 -14.17 40.31 -24.49
C ARG A 72 -14.31 39.09 -23.58
N THR A 73 -13.66 37.97 -23.91
CA THR A 73 -13.62 36.78 -23.05
C THR A 73 -12.93 37.11 -21.71
N PHE A 74 -11.79 37.80 -21.71
CA PHE A 74 -11.10 38.16 -20.48
C PHE A 74 -11.80 39.28 -19.71
N ALA A 75 -12.45 40.22 -20.40
CA ALA A 75 -13.34 41.19 -19.76
C ALA A 75 -14.48 40.49 -19.00
N LEU A 76 -15.14 39.51 -19.61
CA LEU A 76 -16.20 38.73 -18.96
C LEU A 76 -15.69 37.85 -17.81
N ALA A 77 -14.49 37.29 -17.93
CA ALA A 77 -13.86 36.52 -16.85
C ALA A 77 -13.59 37.41 -15.62
N ARG A 78 -13.03 38.61 -15.86
CA ARG A 78 -12.82 39.62 -14.81
C ARG A 78 -14.14 40.07 -14.19
N ASP A 79 -15.15 40.35 -15.02
CA ASP A 79 -16.47 40.79 -14.55
C ASP A 79 -17.19 39.73 -13.71
N LEU A 80 -16.96 38.45 -14.00
CA LEU A 80 -17.43 37.31 -13.21
C LEU A 80 -16.75 37.26 -11.82
N GLY A 81 -15.56 37.86 -11.69
CA GLY A 81 -14.71 37.76 -10.51
C GLY A 81 -13.71 36.61 -10.57
N ALA A 82 -13.49 36.00 -11.75
CA ALA A 82 -12.46 34.99 -11.91
C ALA A 82 -11.07 35.65 -11.83
N ARG A 83 -10.15 35.03 -11.08
CA ARG A 83 -8.75 35.43 -11.02
C ARG A 83 -7.89 34.66 -12.01
N TYR A 84 -8.32 33.45 -12.37
CA TYR A 84 -7.59 32.52 -13.20
C TYR A 84 -8.35 32.16 -14.46
N ALA A 85 -7.63 31.94 -15.56
CA ALA A 85 -8.19 31.32 -16.75
C ALA A 85 -7.30 30.16 -17.23
N ARG A 86 -7.90 28.98 -17.38
CA ARG A 86 -7.23 27.80 -17.93
C ARG A 86 -7.48 27.72 -19.43
N MET A 87 -6.41 27.59 -20.19
CA MET A 87 -6.47 27.48 -21.66
C MET A 87 -5.55 26.39 -22.17
N GLN A 88 -5.96 25.77 -23.27
CA GLN A 88 -5.11 24.87 -24.03
C GLN A 88 -4.07 25.64 -24.83
N VAL A 89 -2.84 25.12 -24.85
CA VAL A 89 -1.72 25.57 -25.69
C VAL A 89 -1.21 24.33 -26.44
N PRO A 90 -1.82 23.99 -27.59
CA PRO A 90 -1.36 22.88 -28.41
C PRO A 90 0.05 23.14 -28.95
N TRP A 91 0.95 22.18 -28.78
CA TRP A 91 2.30 22.25 -29.35
C TRP A 91 2.25 22.24 -30.89
N ASP A 92 1.34 21.46 -31.47
CA ASP A 92 1.07 21.38 -32.91
C ASP A 92 0.57 22.68 -33.56
N ASP A 93 0.18 23.67 -32.77
CA ASP A 93 -0.26 24.98 -33.23
C ASP A 93 0.85 26.04 -33.17
N ILE A 94 1.99 25.73 -32.54
CA ILE A 94 3.13 26.65 -32.37
C ILE A 94 4.36 26.18 -33.16
N GLU A 95 4.79 24.93 -33.03
CA GLU A 95 5.98 24.39 -33.69
C GLU A 95 5.57 23.46 -34.85
N ILE A 96 4.84 24.04 -35.81
CA ILE A 96 3.94 23.33 -36.73
C ILE A 96 4.70 22.39 -37.69
N HIS A 97 5.75 22.89 -38.35
CA HIS A 97 6.35 22.21 -39.51
C HIS A 97 7.65 21.47 -39.19
N GLY A 98 8.27 21.74 -38.04
CA GLY A 98 9.52 21.10 -37.65
C GLY A 98 10.13 21.76 -36.43
N ARG A 99 11.11 21.06 -35.85
CA ARG A 99 11.86 21.53 -34.68
C ARG A 99 12.48 22.92 -34.93
N GLY A 100 12.16 23.88 -34.07
CA GLY A 100 12.59 25.28 -34.11
C GLY A 100 11.86 26.13 -35.14
N ASP A 101 10.87 25.61 -35.87
CA ASP A 101 10.09 26.36 -36.86
C ASP A 101 8.82 26.94 -36.23
N PHE A 102 8.82 28.25 -36.03
CA PHE A 102 7.69 29.02 -35.47
C PHE A 102 6.97 29.87 -36.53
N SER A 103 7.00 29.43 -37.78
CA SER A 103 6.21 30.00 -38.88
C SER A 103 4.91 29.23 -39.08
N ASP A 104 3.79 29.94 -39.22
CA ASP A 104 2.53 29.37 -39.71
C ASP A 104 2.37 29.67 -41.20
N ARG A 105 2.50 28.60 -41.99
CA ARG A 105 2.40 28.59 -43.45
C ARG A 105 1.16 27.84 -43.94
N ARG A 106 0.26 27.38 -43.05
CA ARG A 106 -0.94 26.59 -43.41
C ARG A 106 -1.88 27.35 -44.33
N ASN A 107 -1.92 28.68 -44.20
CA ASN A 107 -2.76 29.59 -45.00
C ASN A 107 -1.96 30.65 -45.77
N ALA A 108 -0.70 30.33 -46.13
CA ALA A 108 0.21 31.29 -46.77
C ALA A 108 -0.35 31.90 -48.06
N ALA A 109 -1.16 31.15 -48.82
CA ALA A 109 -1.81 31.62 -50.04
C ALA A 109 -2.88 32.71 -49.79
N THR A 110 -3.45 32.78 -48.58
CA THR A 110 -4.56 33.68 -48.24
C THR A 110 -4.10 34.89 -47.43
N ILE A 111 -3.20 34.68 -46.46
CA ILE A 111 -2.80 35.73 -45.49
C ILE A 111 -1.28 35.90 -45.37
N GLY A 112 -0.50 35.21 -46.20
CA GLY A 112 0.95 35.18 -46.09
C GLY A 112 1.45 34.30 -44.95
N GLU A 113 2.77 34.19 -44.83
CA GLU A 113 3.42 33.55 -43.68
C GLU A 113 3.34 34.48 -42.46
N VAL A 114 2.92 33.93 -41.33
CA VAL A 114 2.80 34.65 -40.06
C VAL A 114 3.54 33.91 -38.95
N SER A 115 3.94 34.60 -37.88
CA SER A 115 4.50 33.91 -36.72
C SER A 115 3.39 33.14 -35.99
N SER A 116 3.64 31.87 -35.67
CA SER A 116 2.72 31.04 -34.89
C SER A 116 2.51 31.57 -33.46
N TRP A 117 3.48 32.32 -32.92
CA TRP A 117 3.39 32.98 -31.62
C TRP A 117 2.40 34.15 -31.57
N ALA A 118 2.13 34.81 -32.70
CA ALA A 118 1.39 36.07 -32.73
C ALA A 118 -0.04 35.95 -32.14
N LYS A 119 -0.63 34.75 -32.18
CA LYS A 119 -1.92 34.47 -31.54
C LYS A 119 -1.81 34.38 -30.02
N TYR A 120 -0.85 33.61 -29.51
CA TYR A 120 -0.64 33.42 -28.08
C TYR A 120 -0.15 34.70 -27.41
N ASP A 121 0.69 35.50 -28.07
CA ASP A 121 1.13 36.79 -27.56
C ASP A 121 -0.05 37.74 -27.33
N ARG A 122 -1.02 37.76 -28.25
CA ARG A 122 -2.25 38.57 -28.10
C ARG A 122 -3.12 38.07 -26.95
N ILE A 123 -3.28 36.75 -26.81
CA ILE A 123 -4.04 36.14 -25.71
C ILE A 123 -3.41 36.48 -24.36
N VAL A 124 -2.09 36.29 -24.22
CA VAL A 124 -1.35 36.60 -22.99
C VAL A 124 -1.45 38.08 -22.66
N ALA A 125 -1.24 38.96 -23.65
CA ALA A 125 -1.34 40.41 -23.45
C ALA A 125 -2.74 40.83 -22.95
N SER A 126 -3.82 40.26 -23.51
CA SER A 126 -5.18 40.57 -23.08
C SER A 126 -5.49 40.03 -21.68
N ALA A 127 -5.03 38.81 -21.34
CA ALA A 127 -5.16 38.27 -19.99
C ALA A 127 -4.46 39.15 -18.95
N VAL A 128 -3.22 39.57 -19.22
CA VAL A 128 -2.44 40.48 -18.36
C VAL A 128 -3.14 41.83 -18.20
N ALA A 129 -3.66 42.41 -19.29
CA ALA A 129 -4.40 43.68 -19.27
C ALA A 129 -5.67 43.63 -18.40
N HIS A 130 -6.27 42.44 -18.27
CA HIS A 130 -7.45 42.20 -17.45
C HIS A 130 -7.14 41.69 -16.03
N GLY A 131 -5.86 41.52 -15.68
CA GLY A 131 -5.45 41.00 -14.39
C GLY A 131 -5.81 39.53 -14.17
N ILE A 132 -5.88 38.74 -15.25
CA ILE A 132 -6.18 37.30 -15.22
C ILE A 132 -4.87 36.51 -15.29
N GLU A 133 -4.65 35.63 -14.31
CA GLU A 133 -3.51 34.71 -14.32
C GLU A 133 -3.82 33.47 -15.18
N LEU A 134 -3.02 33.24 -16.21
CA LEU A 134 -3.20 32.10 -17.11
C LEU A 134 -2.63 30.81 -16.53
N ILE A 135 -3.41 29.74 -16.66
CA ILE A 135 -2.96 28.35 -16.51
C ILE A 135 -2.83 27.77 -17.93
N MET A 136 -1.61 27.65 -18.41
CA MET A 136 -1.33 27.11 -19.74
C MET A 136 -1.24 25.59 -19.69
N ARG A 137 -2.26 24.91 -20.24
CA ARG A 137 -2.25 23.45 -20.42
C ARG A 137 -1.56 23.11 -21.72
N VAL A 138 -0.38 22.49 -21.63
CA VAL A 138 0.46 22.20 -22.79
C VAL A 138 0.34 20.73 -23.17
N ASP A 139 -0.18 20.48 -24.37
CA ASP A 139 -0.50 19.15 -24.92
C ASP A 139 -0.28 19.12 -26.45
N ARG A 140 -0.80 18.10 -27.14
CA ARG A 140 -0.81 17.94 -28.61
C ARG A 140 0.54 18.13 -29.33
N PRO A 141 1.45 17.14 -29.27
CA PRO A 141 2.67 17.16 -30.07
C PRO A 141 2.39 17.27 -31.58
N PRO A 142 3.19 18.04 -32.35
CA PRO A 142 3.08 18.11 -33.80
C PRO A 142 3.38 16.77 -34.46
N GLN A 143 2.87 16.57 -35.68
CA GLN A 143 3.04 15.32 -36.43
C GLN A 143 4.50 14.87 -36.57
N TRP A 144 5.44 15.82 -36.70
CA TRP A 144 6.87 15.50 -36.79
C TRP A 144 7.46 14.97 -35.47
N ALA A 145 6.87 15.34 -34.32
CA ALA A 145 7.32 14.94 -32.99
C ALA A 145 6.66 13.65 -32.49
N CYS A 146 5.55 13.23 -33.10
CA CYS A 146 4.84 11.98 -32.78
C CYS A 146 4.81 11.00 -33.96
N ALA A 147 5.67 11.14 -34.97
CA ALA A 147 5.56 10.42 -36.23
C ALA A 147 5.37 8.90 -36.08
N LEU A 148 6.06 8.26 -35.14
CA LEU A 148 5.93 6.83 -34.86
C LEU A 148 4.63 6.52 -34.11
N GLY A 149 4.36 7.22 -33.01
CA GLY A 149 3.13 7.04 -32.22
C GLY A 149 1.87 7.29 -33.04
N CYS A 150 1.87 8.39 -33.80
CA CYS A 150 0.79 8.81 -34.69
C CYS A 150 0.64 7.88 -35.92
N ALA A 151 1.63 7.08 -36.29
CA ALA A 151 1.50 6.12 -37.41
C ALA A 151 0.93 4.74 -36.99
N THR A 152 0.75 4.50 -35.68
CA THR A 152 0.23 3.21 -35.20
C THR A 152 -1.19 2.93 -35.69
N PRO A 153 -1.54 1.67 -36.03
CA PRO A 153 -2.90 1.31 -36.44
C PRO A 153 -3.96 1.67 -35.38
N GLU A 154 -3.63 1.49 -34.10
CA GLU A 154 -4.50 1.79 -32.97
C GLU A 154 -4.80 3.29 -32.90
N PHE A 155 -3.78 4.15 -33.04
CA PHE A 155 -3.98 5.59 -33.07
C PHE A 155 -4.79 6.03 -34.30
N GLN A 156 -4.49 5.51 -35.48
CA GLN A 156 -5.22 5.87 -36.71
C GLN A 156 -6.70 5.46 -36.65
N ALA A 157 -6.99 4.28 -36.10
CA ALA A 157 -8.36 3.84 -35.85
C ALA A 157 -9.06 4.72 -34.80
N GLY A 158 -8.35 5.04 -33.71
CA GLY A 158 -8.84 5.91 -32.65
C GLY A 158 -9.11 7.34 -33.10
N LEU A 159 -8.25 7.90 -33.95
CA LEU A 159 -8.41 9.24 -34.53
C LEU A 159 -9.67 9.34 -35.40
N ALA A 160 -10.08 8.24 -36.06
CA ALA A 160 -11.34 8.20 -36.81
C ALA A 160 -12.57 8.18 -35.89
N ILE A 161 -12.43 7.75 -34.63
CA ILE A 161 -13.47 7.78 -33.60
C ILE A 161 -13.53 9.16 -32.94
N ASP A 162 -12.36 9.70 -32.59
CA ASP A 162 -12.20 11.00 -31.94
C ASP A 162 -11.08 11.78 -32.64
N GLY A 163 -11.46 12.75 -33.46
CA GLY A 163 -10.52 13.61 -34.20
C GLY A 163 -9.64 14.50 -33.32
N ASN A 164 -9.91 14.56 -32.01
CA ASN A 164 -9.08 15.27 -31.05
C ASN A 164 -8.02 14.40 -30.37
N SER A 165 -7.96 13.11 -30.71
CA SER A 165 -6.99 12.16 -30.13
C SER A 165 -5.56 12.65 -30.24
N MET A 166 -4.76 12.37 -29.20
CA MET A 166 -3.37 12.79 -29.11
C MET A 166 -2.47 11.57 -28.89
N ALA A 167 -1.22 11.64 -29.35
CA ALA A 167 -0.18 10.67 -29.03
C ALA A 167 0.97 11.37 -28.29
N PRO A 168 1.66 10.69 -27.36
CA PRO A 168 2.86 11.24 -26.75
C PRO A 168 3.97 11.43 -27.81
N PRO A 169 4.94 12.32 -27.56
CA PRO A 169 6.06 12.53 -28.47
C PRO A 169 7.02 11.34 -28.48
N ASP A 170 7.62 11.07 -29.64
CA ASP A 170 8.59 9.99 -29.84
C ASP A 170 9.92 10.26 -29.10
N ASP A 171 10.31 11.54 -28.97
CA ASP A 171 11.48 12.01 -28.21
C ASP A 171 11.06 13.03 -27.14
N LEU A 172 11.15 12.64 -25.87
CA LEU A 172 10.83 13.53 -24.75
C LEU A 172 11.73 14.77 -24.71
N ALA A 173 12.95 14.72 -25.26
CA ALA A 173 13.83 15.88 -25.30
C ALA A 173 13.29 16.98 -26.23
N ASP A 174 12.51 16.63 -27.26
CA ASP A 174 11.79 17.64 -28.07
C ASP A 174 10.72 18.34 -27.25
N TYR A 175 9.94 17.58 -26.48
CA TYR A 175 8.95 18.14 -25.57
C TYR A 175 9.59 19.08 -24.55
N GLY A 176 10.69 18.65 -23.93
CA GLY A 176 11.45 19.48 -22.99
C GLY A 176 12.00 20.78 -23.62
N ARG A 177 12.46 20.73 -24.88
CA ARG A 177 12.90 21.94 -25.61
C ARG A 177 11.75 22.92 -25.81
N PHE A 178 10.61 22.44 -26.31
CA PHE A 178 9.44 23.28 -26.54
C PHE A 178 8.92 23.91 -25.25
N ILE A 179 8.78 23.12 -24.19
CA ILE A 179 8.35 23.59 -22.87
C ILE A 179 9.29 24.68 -22.33
N ALA A 180 10.61 24.50 -22.46
CA ALA A 180 11.57 25.51 -22.05
C ALA A 180 11.39 26.83 -22.85
N ILE A 181 11.19 26.74 -24.16
CA ILE A 181 10.97 27.91 -25.03
C ILE A 181 9.68 28.65 -24.64
N LEU A 182 8.60 27.90 -24.41
CA LEU A 182 7.32 28.46 -23.99
C LEU A 182 7.43 29.17 -22.62
N ALA A 183 8.06 28.52 -21.64
CA ALA A 183 8.24 29.06 -20.30
C ALA A 183 9.17 30.29 -20.28
N GLU A 184 10.23 30.30 -21.09
CA GLU A 184 11.14 31.44 -21.24
C GLU A 184 10.40 32.62 -21.89
N ARG A 185 9.64 32.38 -22.96
CA ARG A 185 8.94 33.43 -23.73
C ARG A 185 7.99 34.25 -22.85
N TYR A 186 7.24 33.57 -21.98
CA TYR A 186 6.23 34.21 -21.12
C TYR A 186 6.69 34.43 -19.68
N ARG A 187 8.01 34.35 -19.43
CA ARG A 187 8.57 34.64 -18.12
C ARG A 187 8.17 36.03 -17.64
N GLY A 188 7.69 36.11 -16.39
CA GLY A 188 7.17 37.34 -15.79
C GLY A 188 5.73 37.72 -16.20
N GLN A 189 5.12 37.01 -17.15
CA GLN A 189 3.73 37.23 -17.59
C GLN A 189 2.84 36.02 -17.25
N VAL A 190 3.38 34.81 -17.38
CA VAL A 190 2.70 33.55 -17.08
C VAL A 190 3.53 32.75 -16.08
N ARG A 191 2.86 32.24 -15.05
CA ARG A 191 3.49 31.48 -13.97
C ARG A 191 3.03 30.01 -13.94
N PHE A 192 1.82 29.70 -14.36
CA PHE A 192 1.24 28.36 -14.17
C PHE A 192 1.23 27.56 -15.47
N PHE A 193 1.86 26.38 -15.42
CA PHE A 193 1.94 25.45 -16.54
C PHE A 193 1.38 24.09 -16.10
N GLN A 194 0.33 23.62 -16.77
CA GLN A 194 -0.16 22.26 -16.62
C GLN A 194 0.48 21.38 -17.69
N ILE A 195 1.13 20.30 -17.26
CA ILE A 195 1.75 19.33 -18.16
C ILE A 195 0.70 18.28 -18.54
N TRP A 196 0.32 18.27 -19.81
CA TRP A 196 -0.64 17.32 -20.40
C TRP A 196 -2.10 17.46 -19.91
N ASN A 197 -2.98 16.62 -20.46
CA ASN A 197 -4.38 16.46 -20.07
C ASN A 197 -4.74 14.97 -19.98
N GLU A 198 -5.35 14.54 -18.87
CA GLU A 198 -5.98 13.21 -18.71
C GLU A 198 -5.19 12.02 -19.32
N PRO A 199 -3.89 11.84 -18.99
CA PRO A 199 -3.08 10.75 -19.56
C PRO A 199 -3.55 9.35 -19.16
N ASN A 200 -4.55 9.24 -18.29
CA ASN A 200 -5.20 7.99 -17.91
C ASN A 200 -6.35 7.57 -18.85
N LEU A 201 -6.62 8.35 -19.91
CA LEU A 201 -7.51 7.99 -21.01
C LEU A 201 -6.71 7.54 -22.24
N MET A 202 -7.18 6.51 -22.93
CA MET A 202 -6.54 6.00 -24.14
C MET A 202 -6.51 7.03 -25.27
N ASN A 203 -7.60 7.77 -25.50
CA ASN A 203 -7.67 8.77 -26.58
C ASN A 203 -6.72 9.97 -26.34
N GLU A 204 -6.34 10.20 -25.09
CA GLU A 204 -5.36 11.23 -24.68
C GLU A 204 -3.92 10.70 -24.64
N TRP A 205 -3.71 9.39 -24.90
CA TRP A 205 -2.41 8.73 -24.81
C TRP A 205 -2.18 7.68 -25.93
N GLY A 206 -2.38 8.10 -27.18
CA GLY A 206 -1.99 7.33 -28.36
C GLY A 206 -2.85 6.09 -28.63
N TRP A 207 -4.02 5.97 -27.99
CA TRP A 207 -4.87 4.77 -28.00
C TRP A 207 -4.16 3.50 -27.53
N GLN A 208 -3.18 3.66 -26.65
CA GLN A 208 -2.49 2.57 -25.95
C GLN A 208 -2.96 2.49 -24.51
N GLU A 209 -2.75 1.34 -23.87
CA GLU A 209 -3.02 1.19 -22.44
C GLU A 209 -2.19 2.20 -21.63
N PRO A 210 -2.83 3.10 -20.86
CA PRO A 210 -2.13 4.13 -20.10
C PRO A 210 -1.16 3.56 -19.08
N LYS A 211 0.09 4.02 -19.10
CA LYS A 211 1.14 3.60 -18.14
C LYS A 211 1.63 4.80 -17.34
N PRO A 212 1.44 4.82 -16.01
CA PRO A 212 1.93 5.89 -15.14
C PRO A 212 3.44 6.16 -15.27
N ALA A 213 4.27 5.13 -15.47
CA ALA A 213 5.72 5.29 -15.63
C ALA A 213 6.10 6.09 -16.89
N ASP A 214 5.39 5.87 -18.00
CA ASP A 214 5.66 6.57 -19.27
C ASP A 214 5.26 8.05 -19.15
N PHE A 215 4.12 8.32 -18.54
CA PHE A 215 3.70 9.70 -18.25
C PHE A 215 4.65 10.39 -17.27
N LEU A 216 5.12 9.71 -16.23
CA LEU A 216 6.07 10.28 -15.27
C LEU A 216 7.38 10.71 -15.95
N ALA A 217 7.86 9.96 -16.95
CA ALA A 217 9.03 10.34 -17.72
C ALA A 217 8.80 11.67 -18.47
N LEU A 218 7.63 11.85 -19.10
CA LEU A 218 7.24 13.10 -19.76
C LEU A 218 7.09 14.24 -18.75
N LEU A 219 6.40 14.00 -17.63
CA LEU A 219 6.18 14.98 -16.57
C LEU A 219 7.50 15.48 -16.00
N ARG A 220 8.45 14.59 -15.72
CA ARG A 220 9.80 14.95 -15.25
C ARG A 220 10.51 15.88 -16.21
N VAL A 221 10.52 15.53 -17.50
CA VAL A 221 11.18 16.35 -18.53
C VAL A 221 10.52 17.73 -18.65
N GLY A 222 9.18 17.78 -18.63
CA GLY A 222 8.42 19.02 -18.63
C GLY A 222 8.71 19.89 -17.40
N TYR A 223 8.68 19.31 -16.20
CA TYR A 223 8.95 19.99 -14.94
C TYR A 223 10.36 20.60 -14.92
N GLU A 224 11.38 19.79 -15.21
CA GLU A 224 12.78 20.24 -15.23
C GLU A 224 13.00 21.34 -16.28
N ALA A 225 12.34 21.26 -17.44
CA ALA A 225 12.39 22.29 -18.47
C ALA A 225 11.74 23.62 -18.02
N VAL A 226 10.54 23.56 -17.45
CA VAL A 226 9.84 24.74 -16.89
C VAL A 226 10.72 25.42 -15.83
N LYS A 227 11.19 24.66 -14.83
CA LYS A 227 11.98 25.22 -13.73
C LYS A 227 13.32 25.80 -14.17
N ARG A 228 13.94 25.24 -15.20
CA ARG A 228 15.22 25.75 -15.75
C ARG A 228 15.04 27.08 -16.48
N ALA A 229 13.97 27.24 -17.26
CA ALA A 229 13.68 28.46 -18.00
C ALA A 229 13.09 29.55 -17.09
N ASN A 230 12.16 29.17 -16.21
CA ASN A 230 11.51 30.06 -15.27
C ASN A 230 11.45 29.44 -13.86
N PRO A 231 12.42 29.72 -12.99
CA PRO A 231 12.45 29.19 -11.61
C PRO A 231 11.23 29.56 -10.77
N ASP A 232 10.56 30.67 -11.08
CA ASP A 232 9.36 31.15 -10.36
C ASP A 232 8.07 30.51 -10.90
N ALA A 233 8.14 29.73 -11.98
CA ALA A 233 6.99 29.03 -12.53
C ALA A 233 6.51 27.89 -11.63
N VAL A 234 5.22 27.61 -11.70
CA VAL A 234 4.51 26.62 -10.91
C VAL A 234 3.93 25.57 -11.86
N VAL A 235 4.25 24.31 -11.63
CA VAL A 235 3.88 23.19 -12.47
C VAL A 235 2.71 22.45 -11.85
N LEU A 236 1.60 22.38 -12.58
CA LEU A 236 0.43 21.60 -12.22
C LEU A 236 0.56 20.20 -12.80
N PHE A 237 0.25 19.19 -11.98
CA PHE A 237 -0.02 17.84 -12.45
C PHE A 237 -1.20 17.86 -13.45
N PRO A 238 -1.34 16.91 -14.40
CA PRO A 238 -2.52 16.87 -15.27
C PRO A 238 -3.79 16.64 -14.44
N GLY A 239 -4.90 17.25 -14.85
CA GLY A 239 -6.21 16.78 -14.42
C GLY A 239 -6.40 15.35 -14.92
N LEU A 240 -6.58 14.39 -14.02
CA LEU A 240 -6.88 12.99 -14.37
C LEU A 240 -8.39 12.81 -14.52
N ALA A 241 -8.81 12.03 -15.52
CA ALA A 241 -10.22 11.72 -15.75
C ALA A 241 -10.72 10.78 -14.63
N PRO A 242 -11.78 11.14 -13.87
CA PRO A 242 -12.26 10.28 -12.80
C PRO A 242 -13.07 9.12 -13.39
N THR A 243 -12.51 7.91 -13.31
CA THR A 243 -13.10 6.72 -13.96
C THR A 243 -13.29 5.59 -12.94
N ASP A 244 -14.04 4.56 -13.33
CA ASP A 244 -14.17 3.33 -12.55
C ASP A 244 -13.15 2.24 -12.95
N GLY A 245 -12.19 2.57 -13.85
CA GLY A 245 -11.14 1.65 -14.33
C GLY A 245 -11.65 0.53 -15.24
N LEU A 246 -12.89 0.63 -15.73
CA LEU A 246 -13.57 -0.50 -16.35
C LEU A 246 -14.15 -0.21 -17.73
N ASP A 247 -14.11 1.06 -18.17
CA ASP A 247 -14.22 1.37 -19.60
C ASP A 247 -12.93 0.88 -20.28
N PRO A 248 -13.01 0.10 -21.36
CA PRO A 248 -11.82 -0.28 -22.12
C PRO A 248 -10.94 0.92 -22.52
N ARG A 249 -11.53 2.11 -22.70
CA ARG A 249 -10.83 3.36 -23.02
C ARG A 249 -10.20 4.07 -21.80
N ALA A 250 -10.52 3.62 -20.60
CA ALA A 250 -9.99 4.12 -19.34
C ALA A 250 -9.82 2.97 -18.33
N PRO A 251 -8.85 2.07 -18.56
CA PRO A 251 -8.71 0.81 -17.83
C PRO A 251 -8.15 0.98 -16.40
N MET A 252 -7.94 2.21 -15.94
CA MET A 252 -7.38 2.53 -14.64
C MET A 252 -8.10 3.74 -14.03
N THR A 253 -8.41 3.68 -12.74
CA THR A 253 -8.95 4.83 -12.02
C THR A 253 -7.89 5.91 -11.85
N GLU A 254 -8.31 7.16 -11.66
CA GLU A 254 -7.38 8.26 -11.37
C GLU A 254 -6.66 8.08 -10.03
N LEU A 255 -7.29 7.39 -9.08
CA LEU A 255 -6.70 7.11 -7.76
C LEU A 255 -5.54 6.12 -7.90
N GLU A 256 -5.75 5.02 -8.64
CA GLU A 256 -4.71 4.02 -8.93
C GLU A 256 -3.57 4.63 -9.76
N TYR A 257 -3.92 5.46 -10.74
CA TYR A 257 -2.94 6.14 -11.58
C TYR A 257 -2.06 7.07 -10.74
N LEU A 258 -2.66 7.89 -9.86
CA LEU A 258 -1.92 8.77 -8.97
C LEU A 258 -1.07 8.01 -7.94
N ASP A 259 -1.60 6.93 -7.36
CA ASP A 259 -0.88 6.09 -6.40
C ASP A 259 0.38 5.47 -7.03
N ALA A 260 0.28 5.02 -8.28
CA ALA A 260 1.42 4.53 -9.04
C ALA A 260 2.46 5.62 -9.31
N ILE A 261 2.02 6.85 -9.66
CA ILE A 261 2.92 8.00 -9.85
C ILE A 261 3.70 8.30 -8.56
N TYR A 262 3.03 8.37 -7.41
CA TYR A 262 3.71 8.60 -6.13
C TYR A 262 4.68 7.47 -5.78
N SER A 263 4.28 6.22 -5.98
CA SER A 263 5.11 5.03 -5.72
C SER A 263 6.40 5.02 -6.55
N LEU A 264 6.38 5.64 -7.74
CA LEU A 264 7.52 5.81 -8.63
C LEU A 264 8.37 7.06 -8.31
N GLY A 265 8.04 7.82 -7.24
CA GLY A 265 8.73 9.03 -6.85
C GLY A 265 8.26 10.30 -7.56
N GLY A 266 7.04 10.30 -8.10
CA GLY A 266 6.47 11.39 -8.90
C GLY A 266 6.21 12.69 -8.15
N ALA A 267 6.13 12.66 -6.82
CA ALA A 267 5.88 13.83 -5.97
C ALA A 267 6.87 14.99 -6.20
N ALA A 268 8.07 14.71 -6.70
CA ALA A 268 9.10 15.72 -6.95
C ALA A 268 8.89 16.55 -8.22
N TYR A 269 7.91 16.21 -9.07
CA TYR A 269 7.77 16.77 -10.42
C TYR A 269 6.45 17.52 -10.66
N PHE A 270 5.80 17.99 -9.61
CA PHE A 270 4.71 18.96 -9.67
C PHE A 270 4.67 19.78 -8.37
N ASP A 271 4.15 21.00 -8.45
CA ASP A 271 3.99 21.90 -7.29
C ASP A 271 2.52 21.96 -6.82
N ILE A 272 1.58 21.55 -7.68
CA ILE A 272 0.13 21.56 -7.44
C ILE A 272 -0.45 20.27 -8.05
N MET A 273 -1.26 19.56 -7.26
CA MET A 273 -2.03 18.42 -7.77
C MET A 273 -3.31 18.92 -8.43
N SER A 274 -3.62 18.43 -9.64
CA SER A 274 -4.85 18.80 -10.35
C SER A 274 -5.92 17.73 -10.21
N ALA A 275 -7.17 18.14 -10.03
CA ALA A 275 -8.33 17.25 -9.96
C ALA A 275 -9.43 17.68 -10.93
N GLN A 276 -10.19 16.71 -11.45
CA GLN A 276 -11.47 16.96 -12.11
C GLN A 276 -12.58 16.68 -11.12
N ASN A 277 -13.50 17.63 -10.91
CA ASN A 277 -14.52 17.56 -9.86
C ASN A 277 -15.93 17.89 -10.38
N TYR A 278 -16.36 17.21 -11.44
CA TYR A 278 -17.70 17.36 -12.02
C TYR A 278 -18.79 16.87 -11.06
N GLY A 279 -19.86 17.66 -10.90
CA GLY A 279 -20.96 17.30 -10.01
C GLY A 279 -21.96 16.30 -10.61
N LEU A 280 -21.93 16.06 -11.93
CA LEU A 280 -22.77 15.09 -12.65
C LEU A 280 -24.27 15.14 -12.32
N GLY A 281 -24.82 16.35 -12.17
CA GLY A 281 -26.23 16.58 -11.83
C GLY A 281 -26.57 16.43 -10.34
N GLN A 282 -25.59 16.10 -9.49
CA GLN A 282 -25.78 15.84 -8.07
C GLN A 282 -25.60 17.12 -7.23
N PRO A 283 -26.41 17.31 -6.17
CA PRO A 283 -26.24 18.44 -5.26
C PRO A 283 -24.84 18.43 -4.62
N PRO A 284 -24.13 19.57 -4.55
CA PRO A 284 -22.82 19.64 -3.92
C PRO A 284 -22.79 19.27 -2.43
N SER A 285 -23.93 19.32 -1.74
CA SER A 285 -24.03 18.98 -0.31
C SER A 285 -24.06 17.48 -0.02
N GLU A 286 -24.10 16.63 -1.04
CA GLU A 286 -24.17 15.17 -0.86
C GLU A 286 -22.76 14.57 -0.67
N HIS A 287 -22.55 13.83 0.42
CA HIS A 287 -21.29 13.14 0.75
C HIS A 287 -21.36 11.66 0.32
N ARG A 288 -20.99 11.35 -0.93
CA ARG A 288 -21.14 10.00 -1.52
C ARG A 288 -19.84 9.21 -1.69
N TYR A 289 -18.98 9.17 -0.68
CA TYR A 289 -17.71 8.43 -0.76
C TYR A 289 -17.85 6.93 -1.10
N VAL A 290 -18.91 6.28 -0.60
CA VAL A 290 -19.23 4.87 -0.86
C VAL A 290 -20.75 4.72 -0.92
N PHE A 291 -21.28 4.55 -2.13
CA PHE A 291 -22.73 4.47 -2.34
C PHE A 291 -23.14 3.11 -2.89
N LEU A 292 -24.13 2.45 -2.29
CA LEU A 292 -24.67 1.20 -2.85
C LEU A 292 -25.54 1.50 -4.08
N ARG A 293 -25.34 0.78 -5.17
CA ARG A 293 -26.19 0.92 -6.36
C ARG A 293 -27.65 0.61 -5.99
N GLY A 294 -28.56 1.44 -6.49
CA GLY A 294 -30.00 1.26 -6.34
C GLY A 294 -30.55 0.22 -7.30
N ARG A 295 -31.85 -0.06 -7.17
CA ARG A 295 -32.54 -1.06 -8.01
C ARG A 295 -32.41 -0.76 -9.52
N ASP A 296 -32.44 0.52 -9.89
CA ASP A 296 -32.47 0.97 -11.28
C ASP A 296 -31.08 1.03 -11.94
N ASN A 297 -30.00 0.85 -11.16
CA ASN A 297 -28.63 0.78 -11.66
C ASN A 297 -27.83 -0.37 -11.04
N TRP A 298 -28.49 -1.40 -10.47
CA TRP A 298 -27.84 -2.49 -9.76
C TRP A 298 -26.94 -3.34 -10.65
N ARG A 299 -25.76 -3.68 -10.13
CA ARG A 299 -24.75 -4.53 -10.76
C ARG A 299 -24.23 -5.52 -9.71
N TRP A 300 -24.47 -6.82 -9.88
CA TRP A 300 -24.03 -7.84 -8.91
C TRP A 300 -22.51 -7.94 -8.76
N ASP A 301 -21.79 -7.62 -9.82
CA ASP A 301 -20.32 -7.54 -9.83
C ASP A 301 -19.79 -6.18 -9.35
N ARG A 302 -20.66 -5.17 -9.21
CA ARG A 302 -20.34 -3.82 -8.71
C ARG A 302 -21.48 -3.26 -7.85
N PRO A 303 -21.71 -3.81 -6.64
CA PRO A 303 -22.79 -3.34 -5.77
C PRO A 303 -22.55 -1.91 -5.25
N ILE A 304 -21.34 -1.36 -5.40
CA ILE A 304 -20.96 0.00 -5.03
C ILE A 304 -20.84 0.87 -6.30
N ASP A 305 -21.39 2.07 -6.27
CA ASP A 305 -21.21 3.12 -7.27
C ASP A 305 -19.98 3.95 -6.93
N THR A 306 -19.02 3.97 -7.84
CA THR A 306 -17.73 4.66 -7.72
C THR A 306 -17.60 5.75 -8.78
N ARG A 307 -18.70 6.21 -9.39
CA ARG A 307 -18.69 7.32 -10.36
C ARG A 307 -18.23 8.63 -9.72
N ASN A 308 -17.84 9.59 -10.56
CA ASN A 308 -17.42 10.93 -10.12
C ASN A 308 -18.55 11.61 -9.33
N ASP A 309 -18.23 12.08 -8.13
CA ASP A 309 -19.08 12.93 -7.31
C ASP A 309 -18.21 14.02 -6.67
N VAL A 310 -18.85 15.07 -6.15
CA VAL A 310 -18.16 16.25 -5.60
C VAL A 310 -17.13 15.90 -4.53
N SER A 311 -17.38 14.83 -3.77
CA SER A 311 -16.56 14.34 -2.66
C SER A 311 -15.41 13.45 -3.11
N ARG A 312 -15.38 13.01 -4.37
CA ARG A 312 -14.34 12.11 -4.88
C ARG A 312 -12.93 12.69 -4.78
N VAL A 313 -12.81 14.02 -4.86
CA VAL A 313 -11.54 14.73 -4.67
C VAL A 313 -10.89 14.47 -3.30
N VAL A 314 -11.66 14.12 -2.28
CA VAL A 314 -11.14 13.70 -0.97
C VAL A 314 -10.37 12.39 -1.07
N LEU A 315 -10.84 11.44 -1.88
CA LEU A 315 -10.13 10.16 -2.08
C LEU A 315 -8.79 10.39 -2.77
N LEU A 316 -8.76 11.32 -3.73
CA LEU A 316 -7.52 11.77 -4.37
C LEU A 316 -6.57 12.39 -3.35
N ARG A 317 -7.08 13.25 -2.46
CA ARG A 317 -6.29 13.80 -1.35
C ARG A 317 -5.75 12.70 -0.43
N GLU A 318 -6.55 11.71 -0.07
CA GLU A 318 -6.12 10.59 0.76
C GLU A 318 -4.98 9.77 0.11
N VAL A 319 -4.94 9.66 -1.23
CA VAL A 319 -3.78 9.08 -1.94
C VAL A 319 -2.52 9.88 -1.64
N MET A 320 -2.55 11.21 -1.76
CA MET A 320 -1.40 12.08 -1.48
C MET A 320 -0.91 11.91 -0.03
N GLU A 321 -1.85 11.92 0.92
CA GLU A 321 -1.53 11.82 2.36
C GLU A 321 -0.88 10.48 2.73
N ARG A 322 -1.29 9.38 2.07
CA ARG A 322 -0.67 8.06 2.25
C ARG A 322 0.79 8.01 1.83
N HIS A 323 1.16 8.83 0.85
CA HIS A 323 2.55 8.98 0.38
C HIS A 323 3.32 10.06 1.14
N GLY A 324 2.75 10.60 2.22
CA GLY A 324 3.37 11.61 3.06
C GLY A 324 3.28 13.04 2.50
N ASP A 325 2.57 13.25 1.38
CA ASP A 325 2.35 14.57 0.82
C ASP A 325 1.14 15.25 1.48
N LEU A 326 1.41 15.93 2.59
CA LEU A 326 0.42 16.71 3.32
C LEU A 326 0.38 18.18 2.90
N ALA A 327 1.37 18.66 2.14
CA ALA A 327 1.61 20.09 1.95
C ALA A 327 1.29 20.58 0.54
N THR A 328 1.26 19.70 -0.47
CA THR A 328 0.88 20.07 -1.83
C THR A 328 -0.62 20.41 -1.89
N PRO A 329 -1.01 21.58 -2.43
CA PRO A 329 -2.41 21.94 -2.61
C PRO A 329 -3.04 21.13 -3.75
N VAL A 330 -4.37 21.05 -3.74
CA VAL A 330 -5.14 20.51 -4.87
C VAL A 330 -5.88 21.65 -5.55
N TRP A 331 -5.74 21.76 -6.87
CA TRP A 331 -6.52 22.67 -7.70
C TRP A 331 -7.48 21.86 -8.57
N VAL A 332 -8.70 22.36 -8.74
CA VAL A 332 -9.67 21.75 -9.63
C VAL A 332 -9.53 22.36 -11.02
N THR A 333 -9.06 21.57 -11.98
CA THR A 333 -8.87 22.01 -13.37
C THR A 333 -10.19 22.12 -14.12
N GLU A 334 -11.18 21.30 -13.75
CA GLU A 334 -12.54 21.38 -14.30
C GLU A 334 -13.56 20.95 -13.23
N PHE A 335 -14.57 21.79 -13.02
CA PHE A 335 -15.82 21.40 -12.38
C PHE A 335 -17.00 22.08 -13.08
N GLY A 336 -18.17 21.46 -13.03
CA GLY A 336 -19.33 22.01 -13.70
C GLY A 336 -20.56 21.13 -13.65
N TYR A 337 -21.66 21.73 -14.09
CA TYR A 337 -22.96 21.10 -14.24
C TYR A 337 -23.49 21.39 -15.65
N ASN A 338 -24.12 20.39 -16.27
CA ASN A 338 -24.62 20.51 -17.62
C ASN A 338 -26.11 20.88 -17.63
N ALA A 339 -26.52 21.77 -18.54
CA ALA A 339 -27.91 22.21 -18.71
C ALA A 339 -28.52 21.82 -20.06
N ALA A 340 -28.11 20.68 -20.62
CA ALA A 340 -28.57 20.19 -21.92
C ALA A 340 -30.11 20.07 -22.01
N PRO A 341 -30.73 20.58 -23.09
CA PRO A 341 -32.18 20.60 -23.29
C PRO A 341 -32.72 19.27 -23.81
N ASP A 342 -34.05 19.08 -23.72
CA ASP A 342 -34.77 17.82 -24.04
C ASP A 342 -34.68 17.41 -25.51
N ARG A 343 -34.28 18.33 -26.38
CA ARG A 343 -33.99 18.03 -27.78
C ARG A 343 -32.73 17.19 -27.99
N ILE A 344 -31.80 17.13 -27.02
CA ILE A 344 -30.60 16.29 -27.14
C ILE A 344 -30.96 14.84 -26.79
N PRO A 345 -30.60 13.86 -27.65
CA PRO A 345 -30.91 12.46 -27.41
C PRO A 345 -30.40 11.96 -26.05
N PRO A 346 -31.18 11.15 -25.28
CA PRO A 346 -30.81 10.65 -23.96
C PRO A 346 -29.40 10.05 -23.88
N GLU A 347 -29.00 9.27 -24.88
CA GLU A 347 -27.70 8.60 -24.97
C GLU A 347 -26.50 9.57 -24.96
N ARG A 348 -26.69 10.82 -25.40
CA ARG A 348 -25.68 11.88 -25.35
C ARG A 348 -25.92 12.82 -24.18
N ARG A 349 -27.18 13.16 -23.91
CA ARG A 349 -27.59 14.08 -22.85
C ARG A 349 -27.12 13.63 -21.47
N PHE A 350 -27.17 12.33 -21.16
CA PHE A 350 -26.87 11.81 -19.82
C PHE A 350 -25.40 11.41 -19.61
N VAL A 351 -24.50 11.69 -20.56
CA VAL A 351 -23.07 11.38 -20.45
C VAL A 351 -22.45 12.07 -19.22
N TRP A 352 -22.91 13.28 -18.89
CA TRP A 352 -22.46 14.07 -17.74
C TRP A 352 -23.46 14.03 -16.58
N GLY A 353 -24.17 12.92 -16.41
CA GLY A 353 -25.26 12.79 -15.45
C GLY A 353 -26.54 13.52 -15.88
N PRO A 354 -27.60 13.50 -15.04
CA PRO A 354 -28.84 14.22 -15.31
C PRO A 354 -28.60 15.73 -15.44
N PRO A 355 -29.00 16.38 -16.55
CA PRO A 355 -28.90 17.82 -16.65
C PRO A 355 -29.75 18.54 -15.62
N VAL A 356 -29.30 19.71 -15.20
CA VAL A 356 -30.01 20.63 -14.31
C VAL A 356 -30.41 21.89 -15.07
N ASP A 357 -31.39 22.64 -14.58
CA ASP A 357 -31.69 23.95 -15.17
C ASP A 357 -30.56 24.98 -14.87
N GLU A 358 -30.55 26.10 -15.60
CA GLU A 358 -29.52 27.14 -15.49
C GLU A 358 -29.41 27.77 -14.10
N ALA A 359 -30.53 27.93 -13.37
CA ALA A 359 -30.50 28.51 -12.03
C ALA A 359 -29.90 27.51 -11.03
N THR A 360 -30.30 26.24 -11.12
CA THR A 360 -29.71 25.14 -10.34
C THR A 360 -28.22 24.98 -10.65
N LYS A 361 -27.80 25.08 -11.92
CA LYS A 361 -26.38 25.09 -12.31
C LYS A 361 -25.61 26.20 -11.56
N GLY A 362 -26.10 27.43 -11.57
CA GLY A 362 -25.47 28.55 -10.86
C GLY A 362 -25.38 28.32 -9.35
N ALA A 363 -26.48 27.86 -8.74
CA ALA A 363 -26.54 27.58 -7.30
C ALA A 363 -25.57 26.45 -6.90
N TYR A 364 -25.47 25.40 -7.70
CA TYR A 364 -24.57 24.28 -7.43
C TYR A 364 -23.10 24.65 -7.61
N LEU A 365 -22.75 25.46 -8.61
CA LEU A 365 -21.38 25.97 -8.76
C LEU A 365 -20.93 26.75 -7.51
N ALA A 366 -21.77 27.68 -7.04
CA ALA A 366 -21.49 28.45 -5.82
C ALA A 366 -21.41 27.56 -4.58
N ALA A 367 -22.36 26.64 -4.40
CA ALA A 367 -22.38 25.73 -3.26
C ALA A 367 -21.21 24.73 -3.25
N GLN A 368 -20.67 24.34 -4.41
CA GLN A 368 -19.49 23.48 -4.50
C GLN A 368 -18.21 24.22 -4.07
N ILE A 369 -18.01 25.46 -4.49
CA ILE A 369 -16.91 26.33 -4.01
C ILE A 369 -17.05 26.54 -2.49
N GLU A 370 -18.27 26.79 -2.02
CA GLU A 370 -18.54 27.00 -0.61
C GLU A 370 -18.25 25.76 0.24
N ARG A 371 -18.61 24.56 -0.25
CA ARG A 371 -18.26 23.30 0.42
C ARG A 371 -16.75 23.13 0.47
N ALA A 372 -16.05 23.33 -0.64
CA ALA A 372 -14.59 23.22 -0.69
C ALA A 372 -13.93 24.16 0.31
N ARG A 373 -14.38 25.42 0.37
CA ARG A 373 -13.92 26.41 1.34
C ARG A 373 -14.11 25.92 2.78
N ARG A 374 -15.28 25.37 3.11
CA ARG A 374 -15.63 24.94 4.48
C ARG A 374 -15.01 23.62 4.93
N GLU A 375 -14.69 22.72 4.00
CA GLU A 375 -14.30 21.34 4.31
C GLU A 375 -12.84 21.04 3.97
N TRP A 376 -12.25 21.70 2.96
CA TRP A 376 -10.98 21.30 2.34
C TRP A 376 -9.95 22.44 2.37
N PRO A 377 -9.21 22.63 3.48
CA PRO A 377 -8.22 23.70 3.63
C PRO A 377 -7.08 23.65 2.60
N TRP A 378 -6.89 22.50 1.96
CA TRP A 378 -5.90 22.25 0.92
C TRP A 378 -6.39 22.61 -0.50
N MET A 379 -7.66 23.00 -0.64
CA MET A 379 -8.24 23.35 -1.94
C MET A 379 -7.84 24.78 -2.34
N GLY A 380 -7.15 24.88 -3.47
CA GLY A 380 -6.85 26.13 -4.15
C GLY A 380 -7.83 26.42 -5.28
N VAL A 381 -7.33 26.80 -6.46
CA VAL A 381 -8.18 27.29 -7.56
C VAL A 381 -9.18 26.23 -8.04
N MET A 382 -10.42 26.65 -8.29
CA MET A 382 -11.43 25.83 -8.92
C MET A 382 -11.87 26.45 -10.25
N ASN A 383 -11.60 25.75 -11.36
CA ASN A 383 -11.86 26.23 -12.71
C ASN A 383 -13.20 25.72 -13.25
N VAL A 384 -14.16 26.62 -13.46
CA VAL A 384 -15.46 26.23 -14.04
C VAL A 384 -15.25 25.77 -15.48
N TRP A 385 -15.79 24.61 -15.83
CA TRP A 385 -16.02 24.15 -17.19
C TRP A 385 -17.43 24.60 -17.57
N MET A 386 -17.64 25.69 -18.32
CA MET A 386 -16.66 26.60 -18.93
C MET A 386 -17.23 28.03 -19.03
N LEU A 387 -16.41 29.04 -19.33
CA LEU A 387 -16.94 30.40 -19.49
C LEU A 387 -17.85 30.52 -20.73
N ARG A 388 -17.34 30.13 -21.90
CA ARG A 388 -18.04 30.14 -23.20
C ARG A 388 -17.52 28.98 -24.04
N TYR A 389 -18.38 28.40 -24.87
CA TYR A 389 -17.94 27.49 -25.95
C TYR A 389 -17.36 28.33 -27.11
N GLY A 390 -16.05 28.56 -27.09
CA GLY A 390 -15.34 29.43 -28.03
C GLY A 390 -14.98 28.79 -29.37
N GLY A 391 -14.25 29.54 -30.20
CA GLY A 391 -13.75 29.09 -31.49
C GLY A 391 -14.74 29.27 -32.65
N TYR A 392 -14.21 29.22 -33.87
CA TYR A 392 -14.94 29.50 -35.10
C TYR A 392 -15.94 28.40 -35.52
N ALA A 393 -15.73 27.16 -35.08
CA ALA A 393 -16.57 26.02 -35.49
C ALA A 393 -17.85 25.95 -34.65
N GLU A 394 -19.00 25.75 -35.31
CA GLU A 394 -20.25 25.47 -34.62
C GLU A 394 -20.26 24.05 -34.03
N PRO A 395 -20.73 23.87 -32.78
CA PRO A 395 -20.83 22.55 -32.18
C PRO A 395 -21.86 21.70 -32.91
N HIS A 396 -21.69 20.38 -32.86
CA HIS A 396 -22.70 19.45 -33.35
C HIS A 396 -24.03 19.68 -32.61
N PRO A 397 -25.21 19.70 -33.30
CA PRO A 397 -26.49 20.01 -32.65
C PRO A 397 -26.85 19.14 -31.44
N ASP A 398 -26.42 17.88 -31.47
CA ASP A 398 -26.62 16.88 -30.40
C ASP A 398 -25.44 16.79 -29.40
N ASP A 399 -24.47 17.69 -29.46
CA ASP A 399 -23.39 17.76 -28.47
C ASP A 399 -23.90 18.44 -27.18
N PRO A 400 -23.88 17.77 -26.03
CA PRO A 400 -24.26 18.38 -24.76
C PRO A 400 -23.19 19.33 -24.20
N THR A 401 -21.95 19.30 -24.68
CA THR A 401 -20.81 20.04 -24.11
C THR A 401 -21.02 21.56 -24.04
N PRO A 402 -21.61 22.24 -25.04
CA PRO A 402 -21.86 23.69 -24.96
C PRO A 402 -22.72 24.14 -23.78
N TYR A 403 -23.54 23.25 -23.20
CA TYR A 403 -24.46 23.58 -22.10
C TYR A 403 -23.80 23.65 -20.71
N PHE A 404 -22.49 23.40 -20.65
CA PHE A 404 -21.65 23.77 -19.51
C PHE A 404 -21.34 25.27 -19.45
N ALA A 405 -21.46 25.99 -20.58
CA ALA A 405 -21.08 27.39 -20.65
C ALA A 405 -21.87 28.28 -19.66
N LEU A 406 -21.22 29.34 -19.17
CA LEU A 406 -21.85 30.40 -18.39
C LEU A 406 -22.32 31.56 -19.29
N VAL A 407 -21.72 31.70 -20.46
CA VAL A 407 -22.04 32.71 -21.47
C VAL A 407 -22.34 32.00 -22.78
N SER A 408 -23.44 32.40 -23.44
CA SER A 408 -23.79 31.86 -24.75
C SER A 408 -22.76 32.22 -25.81
N ARG A 409 -22.79 31.53 -26.96
CA ARG A 409 -21.94 31.87 -28.12
C ARG A 409 -22.15 33.32 -28.58
N ASP A 410 -23.38 33.82 -28.49
CA ASP A 410 -23.81 35.20 -28.81
C ASP A 410 -23.53 36.22 -27.69
N TRP A 411 -22.63 35.91 -26.76
CA TRP A 411 -22.16 36.79 -25.70
C TRP A 411 -23.22 37.19 -24.65
N GLN A 412 -24.28 36.40 -24.49
CA GLN A 412 -25.28 36.64 -23.45
C GLN A 412 -24.91 35.88 -22.17
N PRO A 413 -24.75 36.57 -21.03
CA PRO A 413 -24.61 35.92 -19.73
C PRO A 413 -25.86 35.10 -19.41
N LEU A 414 -25.67 33.84 -19.00
CA LEU A 414 -26.76 32.96 -18.56
C LEU A 414 -27.07 33.19 -17.07
N PRO A 415 -28.23 32.72 -16.55
CA PRO A 415 -28.55 32.85 -15.13
C PRO A 415 -27.46 32.31 -14.21
N SER A 416 -26.82 31.20 -14.60
CA SER A 416 -25.69 30.60 -13.90
C SER A 416 -24.50 31.55 -13.74
N TYR A 417 -24.17 32.36 -14.75
CA TYR A 417 -23.13 33.40 -14.69
C TYR A 417 -23.44 34.44 -13.62
N THR A 418 -24.69 34.93 -13.60
CA THR A 418 -25.11 35.99 -12.67
C THR A 418 -25.06 35.50 -11.24
N ILE A 419 -25.60 34.29 -10.96
CA ILE A 419 -25.59 33.69 -9.62
C ILE A 419 -24.16 33.49 -9.13
N LEU A 420 -23.27 32.94 -9.97
CA LEU A 420 -21.88 32.72 -9.58
C LEU A 420 -21.13 34.04 -9.36
N ARG A 421 -21.34 35.05 -10.22
CA ARG A 421 -20.74 36.38 -10.07
C ARG A 421 -21.15 37.01 -8.73
N ASP A 422 -22.43 36.95 -8.40
CA ASP A 422 -22.96 37.57 -7.18
C ASP A 422 -22.42 36.85 -5.93
N TYR A 423 -22.23 35.52 -5.99
CA TYR A 423 -21.52 34.76 -4.95
C TYR A 423 -20.06 35.20 -4.80
N VAL A 424 -19.29 35.24 -5.90
CA VAL A 424 -17.85 35.58 -5.85
C VAL A 424 -17.60 37.03 -5.43
N LYS A 425 -18.51 37.95 -5.79
CA LYS A 425 -18.42 39.37 -5.38
C LYS A 425 -18.95 39.63 -3.97
N SER A 426 -19.55 38.63 -3.31
CA SER A 426 -19.91 38.75 -1.89
C SER A 426 -18.64 38.86 -1.04
N PRO A 427 -18.67 39.61 0.08
CA PRO A 427 -17.46 39.79 0.87
C PRO A 427 -16.90 38.45 1.35
N ALA A 428 -15.58 38.29 1.23
CA ALA A 428 -14.89 37.03 1.48
C ALA A 428 -15.00 36.59 2.94
N ILE A 429 -14.90 35.28 3.15
CA ILE A 429 -14.95 34.64 4.46
C ILE A 429 -13.84 33.60 4.51
N ALA A 430 -12.95 33.67 5.50
CA ALA A 430 -11.99 32.61 5.76
C ALA A 430 -12.69 31.41 6.41
N ALA A 431 -12.29 30.20 6.08
CA ALA A 431 -12.82 28.97 6.70
C ALA A 431 -11.68 28.18 7.34
N VAL A 432 -11.96 26.95 7.81
CA VAL A 432 -10.97 26.07 8.42
C VAL A 432 -9.67 26.05 7.62
N GLY A 433 -8.53 26.25 8.28
CA GLY A 433 -7.24 26.41 7.61
C GLY A 433 -6.32 27.44 8.28
N VAL A 434 -5.06 27.48 7.85
CA VAL A 434 -4.12 28.57 8.16
C VAL A 434 -4.07 29.52 6.99
N HIS A 435 -4.21 30.82 7.26
CA HIS A 435 -4.31 31.87 6.26
C HIS A 435 -3.29 32.98 6.54
N ARG A 436 -2.78 33.58 5.47
CA ARG A 436 -1.93 34.77 5.56
C ARG A 436 -2.75 36.01 5.90
N TRP A 437 -2.14 37.04 6.50
CA TRP A 437 -2.86 38.27 6.86
C TRP A 437 -3.32 39.12 5.66
N ASP A 438 -2.77 38.89 4.47
CA ASP A 438 -3.22 39.50 3.21
C ASP A 438 -4.43 38.76 2.57
N HIS A 439 -5.01 37.77 3.26
CA HIS A 439 -6.19 37.04 2.81
C HIS A 439 -7.40 37.99 2.56
N PRO A 440 -8.20 37.80 1.49
CA PRO A 440 -9.30 38.70 1.10
C PRO A 440 -10.40 38.92 2.15
N ALA A 441 -10.50 38.05 3.15
CA ALA A 441 -11.42 38.19 4.27
C ALA A 441 -10.97 39.20 5.34
N VAL A 442 -9.74 39.72 5.22
CA VAL A 442 -9.19 40.78 6.07
C VAL A 442 -9.40 42.13 5.38
N THR A 443 -10.08 43.05 6.05
CA THR A 443 -10.28 44.43 5.57
C THR A 443 -9.64 45.42 6.54
N VAL A 444 -8.97 46.44 6.01
CA VAL A 444 -8.40 47.53 6.82
C VAL A 444 -9.53 48.48 7.21
N THR A 445 -9.61 48.82 8.50
CA THR A 445 -10.55 49.80 9.05
C THR A 445 -9.81 51.06 9.50
N ALA A 446 -10.53 52.12 9.87
CA ALA A 446 -9.91 53.39 10.29
C ALA A 446 -8.94 53.22 11.48
N ASP A 447 -9.26 52.30 12.40
CA ASP A 447 -8.52 52.10 13.66
C ASP A 447 -7.85 50.72 13.75
N GLY A 448 -7.79 49.94 12.67
CA GLY A 448 -7.16 48.62 12.65
C GLY A 448 -7.64 47.71 11.52
N TRP A 449 -8.14 46.52 11.85
CA TRP A 449 -8.49 45.47 10.88
C TRP A 449 -9.79 44.76 11.26
N GLN A 450 -10.48 44.20 10.27
CA GLN A 450 -11.64 43.35 10.44
C GLN A 450 -11.43 42.05 9.67
N VAL A 451 -11.69 40.90 10.31
CA VAL A 451 -11.56 39.57 9.71
C VAL A 451 -12.91 38.86 9.76
N ARG A 452 -13.40 38.41 8.60
CA ARG A 452 -14.62 37.57 8.53
C ARG A 452 -14.22 36.11 8.40
N PHE A 453 -14.68 35.26 9.31
CA PHE A 453 -14.35 33.83 9.30
C PHE A 453 -15.56 32.95 9.61
N ALA A 454 -15.52 31.69 9.18
CA ALA A 454 -16.53 30.67 9.44
C ALA A 454 -15.91 29.47 10.16
N GLY A 455 -16.35 29.23 11.39
CA GLY A 455 -15.82 28.15 12.23
C GLY A 455 -16.14 28.36 13.71
N THR A 456 -15.63 27.46 14.55
CA THR A 456 -15.85 27.47 16.00
C THR A 456 -14.71 28.11 16.79
N GLY A 457 -13.69 28.63 16.10
CA GLY A 457 -12.57 29.31 16.71
C GLY A 457 -11.61 29.93 15.71
N ILE A 458 -10.82 30.89 16.18
CA ILE A 458 -9.78 31.59 15.43
C ILE A 458 -8.56 31.83 16.32
N GLU A 459 -7.37 31.65 15.78
CA GLU A 459 -6.07 31.87 16.43
C GLU A 459 -5.28 32.91 15.62
N LEU A 460 -4.78 33.95 16.27
CA LEU A 460 -3.93 34.97 15.66
C LEU A 460 -2.45 34.64 15.90
N ARG A 461 -1.64 34.66 14.83
CA ARG A 461 -0.22 34.34 14.90
C ARG A 461 0.62 35.60 14.67
N GLY A 462 1.23 36.08 15.76
CA GLY A 462 1.88 37.37 15.81
C GLY A 462 0.89 38.53 16.00
N GLY A 463 1.40 39.76 16.01
CA GLY A 463 0.61 40.96 16.29
C GLY A 463 0.26 41.12 17.77
N ALA A 464 -0.19 42.32 18.14
CA ALA A 464 -0.60 42.67 19.50
C ALA A 464 -1.71 43.74 19.45
N PRO A 465 -2.96 43.35 19.12
CA PRO A 465 -4.06 44.30 19.05
C PRO A 465 -4.37 44.89 20.43
N ALA A 466 -4.71 46.17 20.48
CA ALA A 466 -5.02 46.85 21.74
C ALA A 466 -6.44 46.53 22.24
N ALA A 467 -7.38 46.30 21.33
CA ALA A 467 -8.73 45.82 21.63
C ALA A 467 -9.23 44.86 20.55
N VAL A 468 -10.05 43.90 20.98
CA VAL A 468 -10.65 42.87 20.12
C VAL A 468 -12.15 42.82 20.33
N LEU A 469 -12.92 42.88 19.24
CA LEU A 469 -14.37 42.71 19.28
C LEU A 469 -14.77 41.52 18.41
N LEU A 470 -15.64 40.67 18.92
CA LEU A 470 -16.28 39.60 18.18
C LEU A 470 -17.75 39.98 17.96
N ASP A 471 -18.17 40.09 16.69
CA ASP A 471 -19.53 40.45 16.30
C ASP A 471 -20.02 41.75 16.98
N GLY A 472 -19.10 42.70 17.18
CA GLY A 472 -19.34 44.00 17.82
C GLY A 472 -19.24 44.01 19.35
N ALA A 473 -19.02 42.87 20.00
CA ALA A 473 -18.86 42.77 21.46
C ALA A 473 -17.39 42.60 21.87
N PRO A 474 -16.88 43.31 22.89
CA PRO A 474 -15.51 43.13 23.38
C PRO A 474 -15.25 41.70 23.88
N VAL A 475 -14.11 41.12 23.50
CA VAL A 475 -13.69 39.77 23.91
C VAL A 475 -12.21 39.75 24.29
N ALA A 476 -11.84 38.88 25.24
CA ALA A 476 -10.44 38.63 25.57
C ALA A 476 -9.92 37.41 24.80
N LEU A 477 -8.73 37.53 24.20
CA LEU A 477 -8.04 36.40 23.57
C LEU A 477 -7.27 35.61 24.64
N ALA A 478 -7.45 34.30 24.69
CA ALA A 478 -6.61 33.41 25.49
C ALA A 478 -5.53 32.84 24.56
N ASP A 479 -4.25 33.07 24.86
CA ASP A 479 -3.12 32.67 24.00
C ASP A 479 -3.30 33.11 22.53
N ASN A 480 -3.78 34.34 22.32
CA ASN A 480 -4.12 34.91 21.01
C ASN A 480 -5.22 34.14 20.23
N ALA A 481 -6.06 33.36 20.91
CA ALA A 481 -7.12 32.58 20.30
C ALA A 481 -8.50 32.78 20.94
N LEU A 482 -9.52 32.46 20.15
CA LEU A 482 -10.92 32.28 20.55
C LEU A 482 -11.36 30.86 20.20
N HIS A 483 -12.05 30.21 21.12
CA HIS A 483 -12.56 28.85 20.96
C HIS A 483 -13.99 28.74 21.48
N GLY A 484 -14.69 27.68 21.08
CA GLY A 484 -16.05 27.38 21.57
C GLY A 484 -17.13 28.29 20.98
N LEU A 485 -16.85 28.93 19.85
CA LEU A 485 -17.85 29.70 19.11
C LEU A 485 -18.86 28.76 18.42
N PRO A 486 -20.10 29.22 18.15
CA PRO A 486 -21.00 28.52 17.25
C PRO A 486 -20.36 28.25 15.88
N ASP A 487 -20.71 27.15 15.19
CA ASP A 487 -20.28 26.92 13.79
C ASP A 487 -21.06 27.85 12.85
N ALA A 488 -20.67 29.14 12.84
CA ALA A 488 -21.31 30.22 12.09
C ALA A 488 -20.27 31.16 11.49
N VAL A 489 -20.73 32.19 10.77
CA VAL A 489 -19.88 33.28 10.30
C VAL A 489 -19.75 34.32 11.40
N HIS A 490 -18.52 34.68 11.70
CA HIS A 490 -18.14 35.65 12.72
C HIS A 490 -17.31 36.78 12.12
N THR A 491 -17.34 37.94 12.78
CA THR A 491 -16.54 39.11 12.44
C THR A 491 -15.67 39.48 13.62
N LEU A 492 -14.35 39.37 13.45
CA LEU A 492 -13.35 39.78 14.44
C LEU A 492 -12.79 41.15 14.07
N GLU A 493 -13.02 42.15 14.91
CA GLU A 493 -12.40 43.48 14.78
C GLU A 493 -11.20 43.60 15.71
N LEU A 494 -10.05 43.97 15.15
CA LEU A 494 -8.82 44.25 15.87
C LEU A 494 -8.55 45.75 15.79
N ARG A 495 -8.43 46.44 16.93
CA ARG A 495 -8.19 47.89 17.00
C ARG A 495 -6.84 48.19 17.64
N GLY A 496 -6.09 49.10 17.02
CA GLY A 496 -4.75 49.53 17.45
C GLY A 496 -3.70 48.42 17.41
N GLY A 497 -2.44 48.77 17.69
CA GLY A 497 -1.33 47.83 17.74
C GLY A 497 -0.79 47.40 16.38
N ALA A 498 -0.02 46.32 16.35
CA ALA A 498 0.56 45.75 15.14
C ALA A 498 -0.30 44.58 14.59
N PRO A 499 -0.42 44.44 13.25
CA PRO A 499 -1.20 43.36 12.66
C PRO A 499 -0.55 41.99 12.92
N PRO A 500 -1.35 40.92 13.00
CA PRO A 500 -0.85 39.54 12.91
C PRO A 500 -0.17 39.27 11.56
N ALA A 501 0.67 38.24 11.50
CA ALA A 501 1.26 37.76 10.25
C ALA A 501 0.37 36.73 9.56
N GLU A 502 -0.29 35.89 10.37
CA GLU A 502 -1.18 34.82 9.92
C GLU A 502 -2.32 34.65 10.93
N PHE A 503 -3.36 33.92 10.53
CA PHE A 503 -4.40 33.46 11.43
C PHE A 503 -4.86 32.06 11.04
N ALA A 504 -5.30 31.27 12.02
CA ALA A 504 -5.83 29.93 11.81
C ALA A 504 -7.29 29.87 12.25
N VAL A 505 -8.15 29.27 11.43
CA VAL A 505 -9.56 29.03 11.75
C VAL A 505 -9.76 27.55 12.04
N ALA A 506 -10.46 27.24 13.12
CA ALA A 506 -10.79 25.88 13.54
C ALA A 506 -12.30 25.64 13.47
N ARG A 507 -12.70 24.39 13.21
CA ARG A 507 -14.10 23.98 13.13
C ARG A 507 -14.30 22.64 13.85
N HIS A 508 -14.78 22.69 15.09
CA HIS A 508 -15.07 21.50 15.88
C HIS A 508 -16.41 20.88 15.49
N LEU A 509 -16.44 19.58 15.19
CA LEU A 509 -17.65 18.85 14.83
C LEU A 509 -18.22 18.12 16.06
N PRO A 510 -19.43 18.47 16.56
CA PRO A 510 -19.95 17.98 17.84
C PRO A 510 -20.02 16.45 17.99
N TRP A 511 -20.23 15.74 16.88
CA TRP A 511 -20.44 14.29 16.85
C TRP A 511 -19.19 13.50 16.44
N ARG A 512 -18.07 14.17 16.15
CA ARG A 512 -16.85 13.48 15.70
C ARG A 512 -16.35 12.41 16.68
N PRO A 513 -16.34 12.62 18.01
CA PRO A 513 -15.90 11.57 18.93
C PRO A 513 -16.72 10.27 18.83
N LEU A 514 -18.01 10.34 18.46
CA LEU A 514 -18.79 9.13 18.21
C LEU A 514 -18.36 8.41 16.93
N GLY A 515 -17.95 9.15 15.89
CA GLY A 515 -17.34 8.57 14.69
C GLY A 515 -15.98 7.93 14.99
N ASP A 516 -15.11 8.63 15.72
CA ASP A 516 -13.76 8.18 16.03
C ASP A 516 -13.75 6.97 17.00
N TYR A 517 -14.65 6.94 18.01
CA TYR A 517 -14.63 5.93 19.07
C TYR A 517 -15.83 4.96 19.07
N GLY A 518 -16.93 5.29 18.41
CA GLY A 518 -18.13 4.43 18.34
C GLY A 518 -17.85 3.06 17.71
N PRO A 519 -17.17 2.98 16.55
CA PRO A 519 -16.74 1.71 15.96
C PRO A 519 -15.86 0.89 16.92
N LEU A 520 -14.99 1.53 17.70
CA LEU A 520 -14.15 0.82 18.68
C LEU A 520 -15.00 0.15 19.77
N LEU A 521 -16.01 0.84 20.29
CA LEU A 521 -16.94 0.26 21.28
C LEU A 521 -17.70 -0.94 20.72
N LEU A 522 -18.16 -0.84 19.46
CA LEU A 522 -18.84 -1.94 18.77
C LEU A 522 -17.91 -3.14 18.53
N VAL A 523 -16.64 -2.89 18.18
CA VAL A 523 -15.62 -3.93 18.05
C VAL A 523 -15.36 -4.61 19.40
N VAL A 524 -15.19 -3.84 20.48
CA VAL A 524 -15.02 -4.40 21.83
C VAL A 524 -16.23 -5.23 22.25
N ALA A 525 -17.45 -4.73 22.04
CA ALA A 525 -18.68 -5.46 22.32
C ALA A 525 -18.78 -6.76 21.50
N LEU A 526 -18.39 -6.72 20.22
CA LEU A 526 -18.36 -7.88 19.34
C LEU A 526 -17.34 -8.91 19.81
N VAL A 527 -16.16 -8.49 20.25
CA VAL A 527 -15.13 -9.37 20.82
C VAL A 527 -15.64 -10.06 22.09
N ILE A 528 -16.23 -9.30 23.02
CA ILE A 528 -16.77 -9.82 24.28
C ILE A 528 -17.93 -10.79 24.01
N SER A 529 -18.91 -10.36 23.21
CA SER A 529 -20.07 -11.19 22.84
C SER A 529 -19.63 -12.47 22.14
N SER A 530 -18.68 -12.39 21.20
CA SER A 530 -18.12 -13.57 20.52
C SER A 530 -17.41 -14.52 21.48
N ALA A 531 -16.69 -14.03 22.48
CA ALA A 531 -16.10 -14.87 23.51
C ALA A 531 -17.17 -15.64 24.31
N PHE A 532 -18.28 -14.98 24.66
CA PHE A 532 -19.43 -15.63 25.31
C PHE A 532 -20.13 -16.62 24.37
N THR A 533 -20.33 -16.28 23.10
CA THR A 533 -20.90 -17.17 22.07
C THR A 533 -20.10 -18.47 21.98
N MET A 534 -18.77 -18.34 21.92
CA MET A 534 -17.87 -19.50 21.86
C MET A 534 -17.94 -20.35 23.13
N ARG A 535 -17.98 -19.71 24.31
CA ARG A 535 -18.16 -20.44 25.58
C ARG A 535 -19.51 -21.18 25.63
N ALA A 536 -20.59 -20.58 25.12
CA ALA A 536 -21.90 -21.21 25.04
C ALA A 536 -21.97 -22.35 24.02
N ALA A 537 -21.10 -22.31 22.99
CA ALA A 537 -20.96 -23.37 22.00
C ALA A 537 -20.26 -24.62 22.53
N LEU A 538 -19.39 -24.51 23.54
CA LEU A 538 -18.61 -25.65 24.07
C LEU A 538 -19.47 -26.88 24.43
N PRO A 539 -20.57 -26.77 25.20
CA PRO A 539 -21.40 -27.93 25.54
C PRO A 539 -22.13 -28.53 24.32
N LEU A 540 -22.45 -27.70 23.32
CA LEU A 540 -23.05 -28.16 22.06
C LEU A 540 -22.03 -28.96 21.25
N LEU A 541 -20.81 -28.43 21.15
CA LEU A 541 -19.69 -29.10 20.51
C LEU A 541 -19.36 -30.41 21.22
N ASP A 542 -19.30 -30.43 22.56
CA ASP A 542 -19.08 -31.64 23.35
C ASP A 542 -20.19 -32.67 23.14
N HIS A 543 -21.45 -32.24 22.96
CA HIS A 543 -22.55 -33.15 22.64
C HIS A 543 -22.45 -33.74 21.24
N LEU A 544 -22.07 -32.93 20.25
CA LEU A 544 -21.85 -33.40 18.88
C LEU A 544 -20.67 -34.38 18.83
N LEU A 545 -19.58 -34.07 19.55
CA LEU A 545 -18.40 -34.94 19.69
C LEU A 545 -18.67 -36.20 20.51
N ALA A 546 -19.58 -36.15 21.50
CA ALA A 546 -19.97 -37.34 22.26
C ALA A 546 -20.58 -38.41 21.35
N ARG A 547 -21.29 -38.00 20.28
CA ARG A 547 -21.79 -38.95 19.27
C ARG A 547 -20.64 -39.64 18.50
N TRP A 548 -19.49 -38.99 18.42
CA TRP A 548 -18.28 -39.50 17.75
C TRP A 548 -17.44 -40.39 18.67
N GLN A 549 -17.75 -40.49 19.96
CA GLN A 549 -17.10 -41.45 20.87
C GLN A 549 -17.37 -42.91 20.50
N ARG A 550 -18.34 -43.17 19.62
CA ARG A 550 -18.58 -44.50 19.03
C ARG A 550 -17.53 -44.90 17.99
N ILE A 551 -16.74 -43.95 17.48
CA ILE A 551 -15.65 -44.19 16.54
C ILE A 551 -14.37 -44.44 17.35
N ASP A 552 -13.61 -45.45 16.94
CA ASP A 552 -12.28 -45.74 17.49
C ASP A 552 -11.40 -44.47 17.60
N ALA A 553 -10.63 -44.35 18.69
CA ALA A 553 -9.92 -43.13 19.04
C ALA A 553 -8.93 -42.68 17.95
N HIS A 554 -8.21 -43.64 17.34
CA HIS A 554 -7.26 -43.35 16.27
C HIS A 554 -7.98 -42.92 14.99
N ARG A 555 -9.06 -43.62 14.61
CA ARG A 555 -9.87 -43.22 13.44
C ARG A 555 -10.48 -41.83 13.61
N ARG A 556 -10.98 -41.52 14.81
CA ARG A 556 -11.55 -40.21 15.14
C ARG A 556 -10.53 -39.08 14.99
N GLU A 557 -9.28 -39.31 15.40
CA GLU A 557 -8.19 -38.34 15.21
C GLU A 557 -7.96 -38.00 13.75
N TRP A 558 -7.82 -39.02 12.91
CA TRP A 558 -7.61 -38.83 11.47
C TRP A 558 -8.79 -38.13 10.81
N VAL A 559 -10.03 -38.46 11.18
CA VAL A 559 -11.22 -37.79 10.64
C VAL A 559 -11.25 -36.32 11.03
N ILE A 560 -11.02 -35.98 12.31
CA ILE A 560 -11.01 -34.58 12.76
C ILE A 560 -9.86 -33.81 12.09
N PHE A 561 -8.67 -34.42 12.01
CA PHE A 561 -7.51 -33.81 11.37
C PHE A 561 -7.76 -33.55 9.88
N ALA A 562 -8.33 -34.52 9.15
CA ALA A 562 -8.68 -34.37 7.75
C ALA A 562 -9.75 -33.29 7.54
N LEU A 563 -10.77 -33.22 8.39
CA LEU A 563 -11.80 -32.18 8.32
C LEU A 563 -11.23 -30.79 8.64
N GLN A 564 -10.30 -30.68 9.61
CA GLN A 564 -9.57 -29.44 9.84
C GLN A 564 -8.83 -29.02 8.55
N GLY A 565 -8.16 -29.95 7.87
CA GLY A 565 -7.49 -29.68 6.59
C GLY A 565 -8.43 -29.22 5.49
N ILE A 566 -9.55 -29.91 5.27
CA ILE A 566 -10.54 -29.58 4.25
C ILE A 566 -11.14 -28.20 4.51
N THR A 567 -11.55 -27.93 5.75
CA THR A 567 -12.18 -26.65 6.12
C THR A 567 -11.19 -25.49 6.03
N LEU A 568 -9.93 -25.71 6.40
CA LEU A 568 -8.85 -24.75 6.21
C LEU A 568 -8.55 -24.49 4.72
N ALA A 569 -8.55 -25.54 3.89
CA ALA A 569 -8.36 -25.41 2.44
C ALA A 569 -9.50 -24.62 1.79
N ILE A 570 -10.75 -24.85 2.21
CA ILE A 570 -11.91 -24.04 1.79
C ILE A 570 -11.72 -22.58 2.22
N ALA A 571 -11.36 -22.34 3.48
CA ALA A 571 -11.13 -20.98 3.99
C ALA A 571 -10.05 -20.26 3.19
N TYR A 572 -8.99 -20.96 2.82
CA TYR A 572 -7.85 -20.42 2.12
C TYR A 572 -8.09 -20.22 0.61
N ARG A 573 -8.81 -21.12 -0.07
CA ARG A 573 -8.92 -21.12 -1.55
C ARG A 573 -10.27 -20.76 -2.12
N ALA A 574 -11.38 -20.92 -1.39
CA ALA A 574 -12.71 -20.82 -2.00
C ALA A 574 -12.98 -19.43 -2.58
N SER A 575 -12.63 -18.35 -1.88
CA SER A 575 -12.76 -16.98 -2.37
C SER A 575 -12.07 -15.98 -1.43
N ALA A 576 -11.65 -14.82 -1.96
CA ALA A 576 -11.28 -13.64 -1.18
C ALA A 576 -12.47 -13.04 -0.38
N GLN A 577 -13.70 -13.38 -0.78
CA GLN A 577 -14.91 -12.90 -0.12
C GLN A 577 -15.03 -13.47 1.30
N LEU A 578 -15.29 -12.59 2.26
CA LEU A 578 -15.41 -12.94 3.67
C LEU A 578 -16.45 -14.06 3.92
N PRO A 579 -17.69 -14.01 3.37
CA PRO A 579 -18.69 -15.05 3.66
C PRO A 579 -18.22 -16.46 3.28
N LEU A 580 -17.57 -16.59 2.11
CA LEU A 580 -17.05 -17.87 1.63
C LEU A 580 -15.81 -18.31 2.42
N THR A 581 -14.95 -17.36 2.83
CA THR A 581 -13.83 -17.65 3.73
C THR A 581 -14.35 -18.15 5.09
N LEU A 582 -15.43 -17.56 5.61
CA LEU A 582 -16.06 -17.96 6.87
C LEU A 582 -16.69 -19.37 6.80
N LEU A 583 -17.19 -19.81 5.63
CA LEU A 583 -17.69 -21.19 5.45
C LEU A 583 -16.61 -22.24 5.72
N GLY A 584 -15.33 -21.92 5.48
CA GLY A 584 -14.21 -22.78 5.87
C GLY A 584 -13.70 -22.50 7.29
N LEU A 585 -13.55 -21.22 7.64
CA LEU A 585 -12.89 -20.82 8.88
C LEU A 585 -13.73 -21.15 10.12
N VAL A 586 -15.06 -21.00 10.07
CA VAL A 586 -15.93 -21.27 11.22
C VAL A 586 -15.92 -22.76 11.60
N PRO A 587 -16.09 -23.71 10.66
CA PRO A 587 -15.90 -25.13 10.95
C PRO A 587 -14.49 -25.45 11.45
N PHE A 588 -13.44 -24.84 10.87
CA PHE A 588 -12.07 -25.02 11.34
C PHE A 588 -11.89 -24.60 12.80
N ILE A 589 -12.41 -23.42 13.18
CA ILE A 589 -12.39 -22.93 14.57
C ILE A 589 -13.12 -23.91 15.49
N GLY A 590 -14.31 -24.39 15.11
CA GLY A 590 -15.05 -25.37 15.89
C GLY A 590 -14.27 -26.68 16.10
N LEU A 591 -13.64 -27.21 15.05
CA LEU A 591 -12.80 -28.41 15.11
C LEU A 591 -11.49 -28.16 15.88
N ALA A 592 -10.93 -26.96 15.80
CA ALA A 592 -9.75 -26.57 16.57
C ALA A 592 -10.06 -26.47 18.06
N ILE A 593 -11.22 -25.90 18.43
CA ILE A 593 -11.72 -25.93 19.81
C ILE A 593 -11.98 -27.38 20.25
N ALA A 594 -12.45 -28.26 19.38
CA ALA A 594 -12.63 -29.68 19.71
C ALA A 594 -11.31 -30.40 20.00
N ARG A 595 -10.29 -30.15 19.17
CA ARG A 595 -8.97 -30.80 19.21
C ARG A 595 -7.86 -29.78 18.97
N PRO A 596 -7.52 -28.95 19.99
CA PRO A 596 -6.51 -27.92 19.85
C PRO A 596 -5.12 -28.51 19.57
N ASP A 597 -4.87 -29.72 20.09
CA ASP A 597 -3.65 -30.51 19.85
C ASP A 597 -3.47 -30.89 18.37
N LEU A 598 -4.57 -31.11 17.63
CA LEU A 598 -4.54 -31.36 16.18
C LEU A 598 -4.37 -30.05 15.40
N ALA A 599 -5.00 -28.96 15.86
CA ALA A 599 -4.93 -27.66 15.20
C ALA A 599 -3.51 -27.08 15.18
N VAL A 600 -2.73 -27.25 16.26
CA VAL A 600 -1.33 -26.80 16.31
C VAL A 600 -0.48 -27.45 15.20
N ARG A 601 -0.78 -28.69 14.80
CA ARG A 601 -0.05 -29.39 13.73
C ARG A 601 -0.17 -28.68 12.38
N TRP A 602 -1.31 -28.01 12.13
CA TRP A 602 -1.55 -27.24 10.90
C TRP A 602 -0.67 -25.99 10.78
N VAL A 603 -0.15 -25.45 11.88
CA VAL A 603 0.79 -24.30 11.84
C VAL A 603 2.03 -24.68 11.04
N ALA A 604 2.65 -25.83 11.35
CA ALA A 604 3.85 -26.29 10.67
C ALA A 604 3.59 -26.74 9.22
N ILE A 605 2.37 -27.17 8.91
CA ILE A 605 1.96 -27.55 7.54
C ILE A 605 1.75 -26.32 6.65
N THR A 606 1.26 -25.22 7.23
CA THR A 606 0.91 -24.01 6.49
C THR A 606 2.00 -22.96 6.46
N VAL A 607 3.03 -23.06 7.34
CA VAL A 607 4.11 -22.07 7.40
C VAL A 607 4.88 -21.89 6.08
N PRO A 608 5.12 -22.92 5.23
CA PRO A 608 5.79 -22.70 3.94
C PRO A 608 5.03 -21.79 2.96
N LEU A 609 3.73 -21.53 3.22
CA LEU A 609 2.88 -20.67 2.41
C LEU A 609 2.93 -19.19 2.86
N TYR A 610 3.91 -18.77 3.68
CA TYR A 610 3.93 -17.40 4.21
C TYR A 610 4.04 -16.29 3.14
N PHE A 611 4.63 -16.60 1.98
CA PHE A 611 4.67 -15.71 0.81
C PHE A 611 3.36 -15.72 -0.01
N LEU A 612 2.41 -16.58 0.36
CA LEU A 612 1.10 -16.74 -0.27
C LEU A 612 0.00 -16.44 0.77
N PRO A 613 -0.07 -15.24 1.37
CA PRO A 613 -1.06 -14.96 2.39
C PRO A 613 -2.47 -14.86 1.80
N LYS A 614 -3.46 -15.07 2.66
CA LYS A 614 -4.87 -15.01 2.30
C LYS A 614 -5.37 -13.57 2.37
N GLY A 615 -5.89 -13.05 1.26
CA GLY A 615 -6.68 -11.81 1.27
C GLY A 615 -8.03 -12.03 1.96
N LEU A 616 -8.29 -11.26 3.02
CA LEU A 616 -9.59 -11.03 3.62
C LEU A 616 -10.02 -9.63 3.20
N PHE A 617 -11.10 -9.53 2.43
CA PHE A 617 -11.53 -8.31 1.76
C PHE A 617 -10.60 -7.88 0.63
N ASP A 618 -11.20 -7.78 -0.54
CA ASP A 618 -10.59 -7.25 -1.75
C ASP A 618 -10.54 -5.72 -1.66
N ALA A 619 -9.54 -5.08 -2.28
CA ALA A 619 -9.44 -3.63 -2.45
C ALA A 619 -10.78 -3.02 -2.92
N ARG A 620 -11.53 -3.77 -3.74
CA ARG A 620 -12.86 -3.43 -4.25
C ARG A 620 -13.94 -3.16 -3.17
N PHE A 621 -13.75 -3.57 -1.93
CA PHE A 621 -14.71 -3.32 -0.83
C PHE A 621 -14.39 -2.07 0.00
N GLY A 622 -13.32 -1.34 -0.31
CA GLY A 622 -13.06 -0.01 0.27
C GLY A 622 -12.76 0.02 1.78
N ILE A 623 -12.56 -1.13 2.43
CA ILE A 623 -12.16 -1.19 3.86
C ILE A 623 -10.66 -0.86 4.01
N ARG A 624 -9.83 -1.33 3.07
CA ARG A 624 -8.39 -1.05 2.97
C ARG A 624 -7.92 -1.40 1.55
N GLU A 625 -7.21 -0.51 0.87
CA GLU A 625 -6.80 -0.70 -0.53
C GLU A 625 -5.81 -1.86 -0.74
N SER A 626 -4.95 -2.14 0.23
CA SER A 626 -4.09 -3.33 0.19
C SER A 626 -4.84 -4.64 0.46
N GLY A 627 -6.17 -4.62 0.62
CA GLY A 627 -6.89 -5.69 1.29
C GLY A 627 -6.34 -5.97 2.71
N ILE A 628 -6.83 -7.01 3.37
CA ILE A 628 -6.21 -7.54 4.59
C ILE A 628 -5.59 -8.88 4.26
N TYR A 629 -4.29 -8.92 4.00
CA TYR A 629 -3.56 -10.19 3.80
C TYR A 629 -3.11 -10.76 5.13
N LEU A 630 -3.58 -11.97 5.45
CA LEU A 630 -3.14 -12.71 6.62
C LEU A 630 -2.37 -13.97 6.20
N PRO A 631 -1.11 -14.16 6.66
CA PRO A 631 -0.43 -15.42 6.49
C PRO A 631 -1.25 -16.57 7.11
N LEU A 632 -1.44 -17.65 6.36
CA LEU A 632 -2.32 -18.73 6.80
C LEU A 632 -1.88 -19.36 8.12
N HIS A 633 -0.57 -19.52 8.32
CA HIS A 633 -0.01 -20.07 9.55
C HIS A 633 -0.23 -19.18 10.77
N GLU A 634 -0.22 -17.85 10.61
CA GLU A 634 -0.53 -16.88 11.68
C GLU A 634 -1.99 -17.06 12.13
N VAL A 635 -2.93 -17.12 11.17
CA VAL A 635 -4.35 -17.38 11.46
C VAL A 635 -4.54 -18.70 12.18
N VAL A 636 -3.91 -19.77 11.70
CA VAL A 636 -3.98 -21.10 12.32
C VAL A 636 -3.39 -21.10 13.72
N LEU A 637 -2.24 -20.44 13.94
CA LEU A 637 -1.59 -20.36 15.24
C LEU A 637 -2.46 -19.62 16.26
N LEU A 638 -3.04 -18.48 15.87
CA LEU A 638 -3.93 -17.72 16.73
C LEU A 638 -5.20 -18.51 17.08
N ILE A 639 -5.78 -19.22 16.11
CA ILE A 639 -6.94 -20.10 16.36
C ILE A 639 -6.56 -21.25 17.28
N ALA A 640 -5.40 -21.89 17.08
CA ALA A 640 -4.92 -22.97 17.92
C ALA A 640 -4.61 -22.50 19.35
N ALA A 641 -4.00 -21.32 19.50
CA ALA A 641 -3.75 -20.69 20.80
C ALA A 641 -5.06 -20.37 21.52
N PHE A 642 -6.00 -19.74 20.83
CA PHE A 642 -7.34 -19.42 21.35
C PHE A 642 -8.10 -20.70 21.74
N ALA A 643 -8.11 -21.71 20.89
CA ALA A 643 -8.75 -23.00 21.16
C ALA A 643 -8.14 -23.70 22.39
N THR A 644 -6.81 -23.66 22.53
CA THR A 644 -6.09 -24.19 23.69
C THR A 644 -6.48 -23.44 24.95
N LEU A 645 -6.44 -22.11 24.94
CA LEU A 645 -6.87 -21.29 26.08
C LEU A 645 -8.32 -21.57 26.46
N LEU A 646 -9.23 -21.63 25.48
CA LEU A 646 -10.65 -21.86 25.73
C LEU A 646 -10.92 -23.23 26.36
N ARG A 647 -10.23 -24.29 25.91
CA ARG A 647 -10.40 -25.66 26.44
C ARG A 647 -9.67 -25.90 27.74
N ASP A 648 -8.46 -25.40 27.84
CA ASP A 648 -7.55 -25.75 28.91
C ASP A 648 -7.39 -24.62 29.95
N TRP A 649 -8.15 -23.52 29.87
CA TRP A 649 -8.11 -22.39 30.81
C TRP A 649 -8.13 -22.84 32.28
N ARG A 650 -8.92 -23.87 32.61
CA ARG A 650 -9.02 -24.40 33.98
C ARG A 650 -7.79 -25.18 34.43
N LEU A 651 -7.00 -25.69 33.48
CA LEU A 651 -5.74 -26.38 33.72
C LEU A 651 -4.57 -25.40 33.85
N LEU A 652 -4.75 -24.13 33.47
CA LEU A 652 -3.72 -23.11 33.61
C LEU A 652 -3.39 -22.91 35.11
N PRO A 653 -2.10 -22.89 35.46
CA PRO A 653 -1.69 -22.76 36.85
C PRO A 653 -2.10 -21.39 37.41
N ARG A 654 -2.80 -21.39 38.55
CA ARG A 654 -3.18 -20.14 39.27
C ARG A 654 -1.99 -19.41 39.89
N SER A 655 -0.83 -20.06 40.01
CA SER A 655 0.42 -19.46 40.46
C SER A 655 1.62 -20.03 39.69
N LEU A 656 2.54 -19.16 39.27
CA LEU A 656 3.77 -19.52 38.55
C LEU A 656 4.86 -19.94 39.55
N ARG A 657 4.85 -21.19 40.00
CA ARG A 657 6.02 -21.79 40.69
C ARG A 657 6.88 -22.53 39.68
N LEU A 658 7.90 -21.85 39.14
CA LEU A 658 8.85 -22.44 38.20
C LEU A 658 9.96 -23.18 38.96
N ARG A 659 10.17 -24.46 38.66
CA ARG A 659 11.37 -25.20 39.11
C ARG A 659 12.60 -24.63 38.42
N ALA A 660 13.76 -24.63 39.09
CA ALA A 660 15.03 -24.15 38.51
C ALA A 660 15.37 -24.83 37.17
N SER A 661 15.06 -26.12 37.02
CA SER A 661 15.23 -26.86 35.76
C SER A 661 14.34 -26.31 34.64
N THR A 662 13.11 -25.90 34.93
CA THR A 662 12.21 -25.27 33.96
C THR A 662 12.73 -23.89 33.54
N VAL A 663 13.25 -23.10 34.49
CA VAL A 663 13.85 -21.79 34.21
C VAL A 663 15.03 -21.94 33.26
N ILE A 664 15.95 -22.86 33.54
CA ILE A 664 17.09 -23.15 32.66
C ILE A 664 16.62 -23.60 31.27
N THR A 665 15.58 -24.44 31.17
CA THR A 665 15.04 -24.89 29.89
C THR A 665 14.47 -23.74 29.06
N LEU A 666 13.75 -22.80 29.68
CA LEU A 666 13.09 -21.67 29.00
C LEU A 666 14.00 -20.45 28.79
N ALA A 667 15.15 -20.38 29.46
CA ALA A 667 16.04 -19.22 29.40
C ALA A 667 16.48 -18.81 27.97
N PRO A 668 16.81 -19.71 27.03
CA PRO A 668 17.09 -19.30 25.65
C PRO A 668 15.92 -18.55 25.00
N ALA A 669 14.68 -19.04 25.17
CA ALA A 669 13.48 -18.39 24.64
C ALA A 669 13.24 -17.01 25.30
N ALA A 670 13.48 -16.90 26.60
CA ALA A 670 13.38 -15.63 27.31
C ALA A 670 14.40 -14.60 26.80
N PHE A 671 15.65 -15.00 26.54
CA PHE A 671 16.67 -14.12 25.98
C PHE A 671 16.31 -13.65 24.56
N VAL A 672 15.77 -14.55 23.73
CA VAL A 672 15.28 -14.19 22.38
C VAL A 672 14.11 -13.21 22.47
N LEU A 673 13.15 -13.43 23.37
CA LEU A 673 12.03 -12.50 23.57
C LEU A 673 12.50 -11.13 24.07
N LEU A 674 13.39 -11.10 25.07
CA LEU A 674 13.95 -9.85 25.60
C LEU A 674 14.79 -9.12 24.55
N GLY A 675 15.59 -9.84 23.75
CA GLY A 675 16.33 -9.26 22.64
C GLY A 675 15.41 -8.71 21.53
N GLY A 676 14.29 -9.37 21.26
CA GLY A 676 13.27 -8.86 20.36
C GLY A 676 12.60 -7.59 20.86
N LEU A 677 12.17 -7.58 22.12
CA LEU A 677 11.59 -6.40 22.77
C LEU A 677 12.59 -5.23 22.77
N TRP A 678 13.85 -5.52 23.10
CA TRP A 678 14.95 -4.57 23.01
C TRP A 678 15.11 -4.02 21.58
N GLY A 679 15.08 -4.89 20.58
CA GLY A 679 15.15 -4.51 19.18
C GLY A 679 14.00 -3.60 18.72
N VAL A 680 12.80 -3.70 19.29
CA VAL A 680 11.71 -2.73 19.05
C VAL A 680 11.98 -1.40 19.74
N LEU A 681 12.53 -1.43 20.96
CA LEU A 681 12.80 -0.22 21.74
C LEU A 681 13.85 0.68 21.08
N ILE A 682 14.86 0.09 20.45
CA ILE A 682 15.98 0.81 19.82
C ILE A 682 15.77 1.12 18.33
N ALA A 683 14.69 0.64 17.73
CA ALA A 683 14.44 0.83 16.29
C ALA A 683 14.09 2.29 15.95
N GLU A 684 14.66 2.82 14.86
CA GLU A 684 14.34 4.14 14.30
C GLU A 684 12.88 4.18 13.82
N VAL A 685 12.42 3.13 13.14
CA VAL A 685 11.04 2.98 12.68
C VAL A 685 10.37 1.80 13.40
N ARG A 686 9.47 2.11 14.34
CA ARG A 686 8.84 1.11 15.22
C ARG A 686 7.84 0.18 14.53
N GLY A 687 7.18 0.62 13.47
CA GLY A 687 6.16 -0.19 12.76
C GLY A 687 6.73 -1.51 12.20
N PRO A 688 7.75 -1.46 11.33
CA PRO A 688 8.44 -2.65 10.83
C PRO A 688 9.02 -3.53 11.96
N ALA A 689 9.60 -2.91 12.99
CA ALA A 689 10.17 -3.63 14.14
C ALA A 689 9.11 -4.45 14.90
N VAL A 690 7.92 -3.90 15.15
CA VAL A 690 6.80 -4.62 15.80
C VAL A 690 6.31 -5.78 14.94
N ARG A 691 6.25 -5.60 13.62
CA ARG A 691 5.89 -6.67 12.67
C ARG A 691 6.89 -7.83 12.76
N GLU A 692 8.18 -7.53 12.74
CA GLU A 692 9.23 -8.56 12.82
C GLU A 692 9.28 -9.24 14.20
N LEU A 693 9.07 -8.49 15.30
CA LEU A 693 8.92 -9.07 16.64
C LEU A 693 7.79 -10.10 16.67
N ARG A 694 6.63 -9.75 16.10
CA ARG A 694 5.48 -10.64 16.02
C ARG A 694 5.83 -11.92 15.25
N TRP A 695 6.28 -11.78 14.00
CA TRP A 695 6.46 -12.91 13.08
C TRP A 695 7.68 -13.78 13.37
N MET A 696 8.80 -13.20 13.80
CA MET A 696 10.07 -13.93 13.95
C MET A 696 10.32 -14.40 15.38
N ILE A 697 9.66 -13.80 16.38
CA ILE A 697 9.94 -14.07 17.79
C ILE A 697 8.69 -14.55 18.52
N VAL A 698 7.63 -13.75 18.57
CA VAL A 698 6.43 -14.07 19.37
C VAL A 698 5.73 -15.31 18.83
N GLU A 699 5.47 -15.37 17.52
CA GLU A 699 4.75 -16.49 16.90
C GLU A 699 5.49 -17.83 17.00
N PRO A 700 6.78 -17.95 16.63
CA PRO A 700 7.52 -19.20 16.79
C PRO A 700 7.62 -19.68 18.25
N LEU A 701 7.78 -18.73 19.19
CA LEU A 701 7.80 -19.05 20.63
C LEU A 701 6.44 -19.50 21.14
N LEU A 702 5.35 -18.85 20.71
CA LEU A 702 3.98 -19.26 21.03
C LEU A 702 3.69 -20.65 20.48
N PHE A 703 4.07 -20.92 19.23
CA PHE A 703 3.94 -22.23 18.61
C PHE A 703 4.66 -23.33 19.43
N ALA A 704 5.92 -23.11 19.81
CA ALA A 704 6.66 -24.05 20.64
C ALA A 704 6.07 -24.21 22.05
N ALA A 705 5.54 -23.13 22.63
CA ALA A 705 4.86 -23.18 23.92
C ALA A 705 3.58 -24.03 23.85
N LEU A 706 2.81 -23.95 22.76
CA LEU A 706 1.61 -24.77 22.55
C LEU A 706 1.95 -26.26 22.37
N LEU A 707 2.98 -26.59 21.60
CA LEU A 707 3.47 -27.97 21.48
C LEU A 707 3.87 -28.54 22.84
N TRP A 708 4.67 -27.77 23.59
CA TRP A 708 5.10 -28.15 24.93
C TRP A 708 3.93 -28.30 25.91
N TRP A 709 2.93 -27.42 25.82
CA TRP A 709 1.72 -27.50 26.63
C TRP A 709 0.96 -28.79 26.37
N HIS A 710 0.65 -29.10 25.11
CA HIS A 710 -0.13 -30.30 24.76
C HIS A 710 0.62 -31.59 25.09
N GLU A 711 1.93 -31.66 24.85
CA GLU A 711 2.77 -32.79 25.27
C GLU A 711 2.74 -33.00 26.79
N ARG A 712 2.75 -31.91 27.59
CA ARG A 712 2.62 -32.01 29.06
C ARG A 712 1.27 -32.51 29.54
N GLN A 713 0.21 -32.26 28.77
CA GLN A 713 -1.13 -32.78 29.03
C GLN A 713 -1.31 -34.23 28.54
N GLY A 714 -0.25 -34.89 28.05
CA GLY A 714 -0.29 -36.25 27.53
C GLY A 714 -0.91 -36.36 26.12
N ARG A 715 -0.98 -35.25 25.37
CA ARG A 715 -1.48 -35.22 23.99
C ARG A 715 -0.28 -35.25 23.03
N PRO A 716 0.01 -36.38 22.37
CA PRO A 716 1.17 -36.47 21.47
C PRO A 716 0.96 -35.56 20.26
N THR A 717 1.81 -34.56 20.12
CA THR A 717 1.72 -33.51 19.08
C THR A 717 3.05 -33.27 18.37
N LEU A 718 4.17 -33.47 19.04
CA LEU A 718 5.49 -33.09 18.54
C LEU A 718 5.92 -33.90 17.32
N MET A 719 5.91 -35.24 17.40
CA MET A 719 6.28 -36.08 16.25
C MET A 719 5.29 -35.95 15.08
N PRO A 720 3.96 -35.97 15.28
CA PRO A 720 3.00 -35.71 14.19
C PRO A 720 3.19 -34.33 13.52
N THR A 721 3.50 -33.29 14.30
CA THR A 721 3.76 -31.93 13.76
C THR A 721 5.01 -31.92 12.89
N LEU A 722 6.06 -32.62 13.33
CA LEU A 722 7.30 -32.78 12.58
C LEU A 722 7.11 -33.55 11.27
N ILE A 723 6.30 -34.61 11.28
CA ILE A 723 5.91 -35.32 10.05
C ILE A 723 5.13 -34.38 9.11
N GLY A 724 4.19 -33.60 9.65
CA GLY A 724 3.44 -32.61 8.88
C GLY A 724 4.34 -31.54 8.25
N TRP A 725 5.34 -31.05 8.99
CA TRP A 725 6.33 -30.10 8.49
C TRP A 725 7.18 -30.70 7.35
N ILE A 726 7.66 -31.95 7.50
CA ILE A 726 8.39 -32.66 6.44
C ILE A 726 7.50 -32.80 5.21
N ALA A 727 6.26 -33.23 5.36
CA ALA A 727 5.32 -33.39 4.26
C ALA A 727 5.06 -32.06 3.53
N ALA A 728 4.88 -30.95 4.26
CA ALA A 728 4.73 -29.62 3.67
C ALA A 728 5.99 -29.17 2.93
N GLY A 729 7.18 -29.46 3.49
CA GLY A 729 8.46 -29.29 2.80
C GLY A 729 8.55 -30.11 1.50
N THR A 730 8.06 -31.35 1.51
CA THR A 730 8.01 -32.19 0.30
C THR A 730 7.05 -31.64 -0.75
N VAL A 731 5.88 -31.11 -0.36
CA VAL A 731 4.99 -30.41 -1.30
C VAL A 731 5.67 -29.19 -1.90
N SER A 732 6.37 -28.40 -1.08
CA SER A 732 7.18 -27.27 -1.56
C SER A 732 8.28 -27.71 -2.53
N ALA A 733 8.91 -28.87 -2.30
CA ALA A 733 9.91 -29.44 -3.19
C ALA A 733 9.30 -29.86 -4.54
N ILE A 734 8.13 -30.51 -4.53
CA ILE A 734 7.42 -30.91 -5.75
C ILE A 734 7.04 -29.69 -6.58
N VAL A 735 6.55 -28.61 -5.95
CA VAL A 735 6.21 -27.36 -6.65
C VAL A 735 7.44 -26.74 -7.29
N ALA A 736 8.58 -26.71 -6.58
CA ALA A 736 9.84 -26.20 -7.15
C ALA A 736 10.36 -27.06 -8.32
N LEU A 737 10.27 -28.39 -8.22
CA LEU A 737 10.70 -29.30 -9.28
C LEU A 737 9.78 -29.23 -10.51
N ALA A 738 8.47 -29.13 -10.31
CA ALA A 738 7.52 -28.89 -11.40
C ALA A 738 7.83 -27.56 -12.11
N GLN A 739 8.11 -26.51 -11.33
CA GLN A 739 8.51 -25.20 -11.84
C GLN A 739 9.82 -25.28 -12.64
N ALA A 740 10.81 -26.06 -12.18
CA ALA A 740 12.05 -26.30 -12.93
C ALA A 740 11.80 -27.04 -14.26
N GLY A 741 10.78 -27.90 -14.29
CA GLY A 741 10.30 -28.56 -15.51
C GLY A 741 9.38 -27.71 -16.40
N GLY A 742 9.20 -26.42 -16.09
CA GLY A 742 8.36 -25.49 -16.86
C GLY A 742 6.87 -25.48 -16.47
N ILE A 743 6.47 -26.18 -15.41
CA ILE A 743 5.07 -26.23 -14.93
C ILE A 743 4.93 -25.41 -13.66
N ASN A 744 4.25 -24.26 -13.74
CA ASN A 744 4.00 -23.42 -12.57
C ASN A 744 2.78 -23.89 -11.76
N LEU A 745 3.02 -24.55 -10.63
CA LEU A 745 1.96 -24.99 -9.70
C LEU A 745 1.62 -23.97 -8.60
N VAL A 746 2.38 -22.88 -8.46
CA VAL A 746 2.16 -21.84 -7.43
C VAL A 746 0.71 -21.30 -7.45
N PRO A 747 0.08 -21.03 -8.62
CA PRO A 747 -1.30 -20.54 -8.68
C PRO A 747 -2.36 -21.47 -8.07
N LEU A 748 -2.06 -22.77 -7.92
CA LEU A 748 -2.96 -23.70 -7.23
C LEU A 748 -3.06 -23.39 -5.73
N PHE A 749 -2.03 -22.76 -5.16
CA PHE A 749 -1.93 -22.44 -3.73
C PHE A 749 -2.25 -20.98 -3.44
N GLY A 750 -1.99 -20.04 -4.35
CA GLY A 750 -2.32 -18.63 -4.13
C GLY A 750 -1.51 -17.69 -5.01
N THR A 751 -1.58 -16.41 -4.69
CA THR A 751 -0.80 -15.36 -5.37
C THR A 751 0.39 -14.99 -4.49
N LYS A 752 1.60 -15.04 -5.05
CA LYS A 752 2.84 -14.73 -4.31
C LYS A 752 2.91 -13.22 -4.08
N ILE A 753 3.31 -12.82 -2.86
CA ILE A 753 3.56 -11.41 -2.51
C ILE A 753 5.06 -11.15 -2.53
N GLY A 754 5.48 -10.13 -3.29
CA GLY A 754 6.88 -9.72 -3.48
C GLY A 754 7.28 -9.65 -4.96
N HIS A 755 8.21 -8.75 -5.31
CA HIS A 755 8.66 -8.46 -6.68
C HIS A 755 9.64 -9.51 -7.27
N GLY A 756 9.44 -10.80 -6.99
CA GLY A 756 10.31 -11.87 -7.49
C GLY A 756 9.69 -12.63 -8.66
N GLU A 757 10.40 -12.70 -9.80
CA GLU A 757 10.03 -13.63 -10.87
C GLU A 757 10.10 -15.07 -10.35
N ASP A 758 9.17 -15.90 -10.83
CA ASP A 758 9.09 -17.31 -10.45
C ASP A 758 10.32 -18.12 -10.92
N LEU A 759 10.92 -17.69 -12.03
CA LEU A 759 12.15 -18.18 -12.62
C LEU A 759 13.15 -17.03 -12.71
N VAL A 760 14.32 -17.18 -12.09
CA VAL A 760 15.34 -16.12 -12.07
C VAL A 760 16.53 -16.55 -12.91
N ALA A 761 16.76 -15.89 -14.04
CA ALA A 761 17.90 -16.14 -14.91
C ALA A 761 19.11 -15.31 -14.46
N THR A 762 20.11 -15.97 -13.86
CA THR A 762 21.34 -15.31 -13.40
C THR A 762 22.54 -16.21 -13.64
N GLU A 763 23.68 -15.64 -14.04
CA GLU A 763 24.95 -16.38 -14.23
C GLU A 763 24.83 -17.60 -15.19
N GLY A 764 23.94 -17.49 -16.20
CA GLY A 764 23.74 -18.54 -17.20
C GLY A 764 22.99 -19.79 -16.70
N VAL A 765 22.25 -19.69 -15.60
CA VAL A 765 21.30 -20.72 -15.12
C VAL A 765 19.94 -20.11 -14.79
N VAL A 766 18.90 -20.93 -14.91
CA VAL A 766 17.54 -20.58 -14.46
C VAL A 766 17.32 -21.18 -13.07
N ARG A 767 17.05 -20.31 -12.09
CA ARG A 767 16.88 -20.67 -10.69
C ARG A 767 15.40 -20.64 -10.33
N VAL A 768 14.93 -21.63 -9.58
CA VAL A 768 13.52 -21.73 -9.18
C VAL A 768 13.28 -21.25 -7.76
N THR A 769 12.09 -20.71 -7.54
CA THR A 769 11.71 -20.09 -6.26
C THR A 769 10.68 -20.92 -5.47
N GLY A 770 9.89 -21.77 -6.14
CA GLY A 770 8.79 -22.52 -5.55
C GLY A 770 7.77 -21.59 -4.89
N PHE A 771 7.37 -21.89 -3.65
CA PHE A 771 6.49 -21.01 -2.86
C PHE A 771 7.15 -19.72 -2.37
N TYR A 772 8.47 -19.58 -2.47
CA TYR A 772 9.22 -18.50 -1.83
C TYR A 772 9.47 -17.31 -2.77
N GLY A 773 9.83 -16.15 -2.22
CA GLY A 773 10.16 -14.97 -3.01
C GLY A 773 11.51 -15.01 -3.73
N HIS A 774 12.42 -15.93 -3.35
CA HIS A 774 13.77 -15.99 -3.91
C HIS A 774 14.35 -17.42 -3.86
N PRO A 775 15.23 -17.85 -4.79
CA PRO A 775 15.76 -19.21 -4.81
C PRO A 775 16.58 -19.56 -3.56
N ASN A 776 17.23 -18.60 -2.91
CA ASN A 776 17.94 -18.85 -1.65
C ASN A 776 17.00 -19.29 -0.53
N ASN A 777 15.77 -18.75 -0.47
CA ASN A 777 14.77 -19.12 0.53
C ASN A 777 14.34 -20.58 0.34
N LEU A 778 14.18 -21.03 -0.91
CA LEU A 778 13.95 -22.45 -1.21
C LEU A 778 15.12 -23.32 -0.70
N GLY A 779 16.37 -22.91 -0.98
CA GLY A 779 17.56 -23.60 -0.48
C GLY A 779 17.64 -23.64 1.06
N LEU A 780 17.26 -22.56 1.73
CA LEU A 780 17.16 -22.48 3.19
C LEU A 780 16.12 -23.46 3.75
N ALA A 781 14.91 -23.49 3.17
CA ALA A 781 13.85 -24.37 3.60
C ALA A 781 14.21 -25.85 3.40
N MET A 782 14.63 -26.21 2.17
CA MET A 782 14.96 -27.60 1.83
C MET A 782 16.18 -28.10 2.60
N GLY A 783 17.14 -27.21 2.88
CA GLY A 783 18.32 -27.51 3.70
C GLY A 783 17.97 -27.94 5.13
N ARG A 784 16.76 -27.61 5.62
CA ARG A 784 16.28 -28.01 6.95
C ARG A 784 15.48 -29.31 6.92
N VAL A 785 14.76 -29.57 5.83
CA VAL A 785 13.87 -30.73 5.66
C VAL A 785 14.64 -32.02 5.38
N TRP A 786 15.57 -31.97 4.42
CA TRP A 786 16.22 -33.21 3.93
C TRP A 786 17.04 -33.97 4.98
N PRO A 787 17.85 -33.34 5.88
CA PRO A 787 18.69 -34.09 6.82
C PRO A 787 17.85 -34.86 7.83
N LEU A 788 16.74 -34.25 8.25
CA LEU A 788 15.81 -34.85 9.19
C LEU A 788 15.00 -35.99 8.54
N ALA A 789 14.53 -35.81 7.30
CA ALA A 789 13.88 -36.88 6.55
C ALA A 789 14.85 -38.06 6.34
N ALA A 790 16.11 -37.81 6.00
CA ALA A 790 17.11 -38.85 5.79
C ALA A 790 17.39 -39.67 7.06
N VAL A 791 17.54 -39.03 8.23
CA VAL A 791 17.77 -39.77 9.48
C VAL A 791 16.55 -40.56 9.94
N LEU A 792 15.34 -40.05 9.68
CA LEU A 792 14.10 -40.78 9.97
C LEU A 792 13.92 -41.98 9.05
N ALA A 793 14.30 -41.85 7.77
CA ALA A 793 14.35 -42.98 6.84
C ALA A 793 15.28 -44.08 7.34
N TRP A 794 16.50 -43.69 7.77
CA TRP A 794 17.47 -44.62 8.34
C TRP A 794 16.95 -45.29 9.63
N ALA A 795 16.34 -44.52 10.53
CA ALA A 795 15.77 -45.05 11.75
C ALA A 795 14.63 -46.05 11.48
N ALA A 796 13.72 -45.73 10.57
CA ALA A 796 12.63 -46.62 10.15
C ALA A 796 13.17 -47.89 9.49
N TRP A 797 14.24 -47.77 8.67
CA TRP A 797 14.91 -48.92 8.07
C TRP A 797 15.48 -49.87 9.12
N ARG A 798 16.17 -49.33 10.15
CA ARG A 798 16.69 -50.13 11.27
C ARG A 798 15.61 -50.81 12.10
N GLN A 799 14.40 -50.24 12.12
CA GLN A 799 13.22 -50.81 12.77
C GLN A 799 12.42 -51.75 11.85
N GLN A 800 12.95 -52.10 10.67
CA GLN A 800 12.28 -52.95 9.66
C GLN A 800 10.95 -52.40 9.13
N GLN A 801 10.71 -51.09 9.25
CA GLN A 801 9.54 -50.41 8.70
C GLN A 801 9.81 -49.93 7.27
N HIS A 802 10.01 -50.86 6.34
CA HIS A 802 10.51 -50.56 4.98
C HIS A 802 9.66 -49.54 4.21
N TRP A 803 8.33 -49.57 4.33
CA TRP A 803 7.46 -48.59 3.68
C TRP A 803 7.62 -47.17 4.25
N VAL A 804 7.77 -47.06 5.58
CA VAL A 804 8.01 -45.77 6.24
C VAL A 804 9.39 -45.24 5.87
N ALA A 805 10.39 -46.12 5.81
CA ALA A 805 11.74 -45.78 5.35
C ALA A 805 11.73 -45.28 3.89
N LEU A 806 10.99 -45.94 3.00
CA LEU A 806 10.84 -45.53 1.60
C LEU A 806 10.18 -44.14 1.49
N ALA A 807 9.12 -43.89 2.26
CA ALA A 807 8.43 -42.60 2.25
C ALA A 807 9.35 -41.45 2.69
N PHE A 808 10.09 -41.61 3.80
CA PHE A 808 11.05 -40.59 4.24
C PHE A 808 12.25 -40.45 3.30
N THR A 809 12.70 -41.55 2.66
CA THR A 809 13.73 -41.49 1.62
C THR A 809 13.25 -40.63 0.45
N LEU A 810 12.02 -40.83 -0.02
CA LEU A 810 11.42 -40.01 -1.08
C LEU A 810 11.31 -38.53 -0.67
N CYS A 811 10.93 -38.24 0.58
CA CYS A 811 10.89 -36.87 1.09
C CYS A 811 12.28 -36.23 1.07
N ALA A 812 13.31 -36.96 1.51
CA ALA A 812 14.69 -36.49 1.53
C ALA A 812 15.25 -36.26 0.11
N THR A 813 14.98 -37.17 -0.84
CA THR A 813 15.46 -37.03 -2.22
C THR A 813 14.79 -35.89 -2.95
N LEU A 814 13.47 -35.71 -2.79
CA LEU A 814 12.75 -34.57 -3.37
C LEU A 814 13.25 -33.24 -2.80
N ALA A 815 13.45 -33.15 -1.48
CA ALA A 815 14.01 -31.96 -0.84
C ALA A 815 15.44 -31.66 -1.32
N LEU A 816 16.31 -32.67 -1.46
CA LEU A 816 17.66 -32.51 -2.03
C LEU A 816 17.63 -32.06 -3.50
N ALA A 817 16.72 -32.62 -4.30
CA ALA A 817 16.56 -32.23 -5.71
C ALA A 817 16.06 -30.78 -5.83
N ALA A 818 15.08 -30.38 -5.01
CA ALA A 818 14.60 -28.99 -4.94
C ALA A 818 15.69 -28.01 -4.47
N LEU A 819 16.53 -28.44 -3.51
CA LEU A 819 17.73 -27.69 -3.09
C LEU A 819 18.71 -27.55 -4.27
N GLY A 820 18.89 -28.59 -5.08
CA GLY A 820 19.67 -28.58 -6.32
C GLY A 820 19.19 -27.55 -7.34
N VAL A 821 17.90 -27.54 -7.67
CA VAL A 821 17.37 -26.59 -8.67
C VAL A 821 17.30 -25.14 -8.18
N SER A 822 17.51 -24.90 -6.87
CA SER A 822 17.61 -23.53 -6.32
C SER A 822 18.90 -22.80 -6.70
N PHE A 823 19.97 -23.55 -7.05
CA PHE A 823 21.31 -23.04 -7.26
C PHE A 823 21.85 -22.15 -6.12
N SER A 824 21.38 -22.35 -4.88
CA SER A 824 21.93 -21.66 -3.71
C SER A 824 23.24 -22.29 -3.26
N ARG A 825 24.37 -21.62 -3.54
CA ARG A 825 25.71 -22.08 -3.16
C ARG A 825 25.85 -22.27 -1.64
N GLY A 826 25.23 -21.39 -0.84
CA GLY A 826 25.18 -21.51 0.62
C GLY A 826 24.42 -22.76 1.08
N ALA A 827 23.32 -23.10 0.38
CA ALA A 827 22.56 -24.31 0.66
C ALA A 827 23.36 -25.59 0.35
N TYR A 828 24.16 -25.60 -0.72
CA TYR A 828 25.03 -26.74 -1.05
C TYR A 828 26.06 -26.99 0.04
N LEU A 829 26.74 -25.93 0.49
CA LEU A 829 27.71 -26.06 1.57
C LEU A 829 27.05 -26.53 2.88
N GLY A 830 25.88 -25.97 3.22
CA GLY A 830 25.08 -26.43 4.36
C GLY A 830 24.69 -27.90 4.25
N ALA A 831 24.31 -28.36 3.05
CA ALA A 831 23.96 -29.76 2.80
C ALA A 831 25.17 -30.70 2.96
N LEU A 832 26.36 -30.31 2.50
CA LEU A 832 27.59 -31.09 2.71
C LEU A 832 27.92 -31.25 4.20
N VAL A 833 27.79 -30.17 4.99
CA VAL A 833 28.03 -30.22 6.43
C VAL A 833 26.99 -31.09 7.13
N ALA A 834 25.70 -30.94 6.80
CA ALA A 834 24.66 -31.79 7.36
C ALA A 834 24.87 -33.27 7.01
N ALA A 835 25.29 -33.59 5.77
CA ALA A 835 25.65 -34.95 5.37
C ALA A 835 26.83 -35.51 6.18
N GLY A 836 27.89 -34.71 6.36
CA GLY A 836 29.05 -35.08 7.18
C GLY A 836 28.66 -35.37 8.64
N VAL A 837 27.78 -34.56 9.23
CA VAL A 837 27.23 -34.82 10.56
C VAL A 837 26.47 -36.14 10.57
N LEU A 838 25.54 -36.39 9.64
CA LEU A 838 24.79 -37.65 9.57
C LEU A 838 25.71 -38.87 9.43
N ILE A 839 26.69 -38.82 8.52
CA ILE A 839 27.67 -39.90 8.30
C ILE A 839 28.51 -40.14 9.56
N SER A 840 28.89 -39.10 10.30
CA SER A 840 29.66 -39.28 11.54
C SER A 840 28.92 -40.17 12.56
N PHE A 841 27.58 -40.17 12.56
CA PHE A 841 26.79 -41.01 13.46
C PHE A 841 26.64 -42.46 12.99
N THR A 842 27.00 -42.79 11.74
CA THR A 842 27.05 -44.18 11.27
C THR A 842 28.34 -44.89 11.67
N VAL A 843 29.36 -44.15 12.11
CA VAL A 843 30.69 -44.66 12.49
C VAL A 843 30.89 -44.66 14.02
N ALA A 844 31.75 -45.56 14.50
CA ALA A 844 32.06 -45.72 15.91
C ALA A 844 32.52 -44.39 16.57
N PRO A 845 32.10 -44.08 17.81
CA PRO A 845 32.36 -42.81 18.49
C PRO A 845 33.81 -42.32 18.44
N ARG A 846 34.78 -43.24 18.59
CA ARG A 846 36.23 -42.94 18.56
C ARG A 846 36.73 -42.33 17.25
N TYR A 847 36.06 -42.59 16.12
CA TYR A 847 36.47 -42.11 14.80
C TYR A 847 35.67 -40.89 14.32
N ARG A 848 34.60 -40.50 15.03
CA ARG A 848 33.71 -39.40 14.62
C ARG A 848 34.45 -38.08 14.45
N ARG A 849 35.33 -37.75 15.39
CA ARG A 849 36.12 -36.51 15.35
C ARG A 849 37.07 -36.50 14.15
N LEU A 850 37.71 -37.63 13.84
CA LEU A 850 38.59 -37.78 12.69
C LEU A 850 37.82 -37.67 11.37
N LEU A 851 36.63 -38.27 11.27
CA LEU A 851 35.76 -38.17 10.10
C LEU A 851 35.23 -36.75 9.86
N LEU A 852 34.85 -36.03 10.91
CA LEU A 852 34.40 -34.64 10.79
C LEU A 852 35.56 -33.73 10.36
N ILE A 853 36.76 -33.92 10.91
CA ILE A 853 37.96 -33.17 10.52
C ILE A 853 38.35 -33.51 9.08
N GLY A 854 38.48 -34.80 8.73
CA GLY A 854 38.85 -35.26 7.40
C GLY A 854 37.81 -34.88 6.33
N GLY A 855 36.52 -34.94 6.66
CA GLY A 855 35.44 -34.46 5.81
C GLY A 855 35.48 -32.95 5.61
N GLY A 856 35.76 -32.18 6.67
CA GLY A 856 35.94 -30.73 6.58
C GLY A 856 37.13 -30.35 5.68
N VAL A 857 38.26 -31.05 5.82
CA VAL A 857 39.42 -30.90 4.93
C VAL A 857 39.07 -31.30 3.50
N GLY A 858 38.34 -32.39 3.29
CA GLY A 858 37.89 -32.84 1.97
C GLY A 858 36.97 -31.82 1.29
N VAL A 859 36.01 -31.24 2.01
CA VAL A 859 35.14 -30.17 1.49
C VAL A 859 35.96 -28.93 1.14
N ALA A 860 36.93 -28.53 1.97
CA ALA A 860 37.81 -27.40 1.69
C ALA A 860 38.67 -27.64 0.43
N LEU A 861 39.18 -28.86 0.24
CA LEU A 861 39.95 -29.26 -0.94
C LEU A 861 39.09 -29.29 -2.20
N VAL A 862 37.86 -29.80 -2.13
CA VAL A 862 36.93 -29.81 -3.26
C VAL A 862 36.50 -28.38 -3.63
N ALA A 863 36.19 -27.54 -2.63
CA ALA A 863 35.88 -26.13 -2.85
C ALA A 863 37.08 -25.37 -3.46
N GLY A 864 38.29 -25.65 -3.00
CA GLY A 864 39.53 -25.13 -3.59
C GLY A 864 39.72 -25.61 -5.04
N ALA A 865 39.55 -26.91 -5.30
CA ALA A 865 39.67 -27.50 -6.63
C ALA A 865 38.67 -26.91 -7.63
N ILE A 866 37.39 -26.81 -7.25
CA ILE A 866 36.33 -26.19 -8.06
C ILE A 866 36.69 -24.73 -8.41
N THR A 867 37.25 -23.99 -7.46
CA THR A 867 37.72 -22.62 -7.69
C THR A 867 38.88 -22.59 -8.68
N THR A 868 39.88 -23.46 -8.51
CA THR A 868 41.05 -23.52 -9.40
C THR A 868 40.74 -24.00 -10.81
N LEU A 869 39.69 -24.82 -10.97
CA LEU A 869 39.23 -25.33 -12.27
C LEU A 869 38.42 -24.29 -13.07
N GLY A 870 38.22 -23.07 -12.56
CA GLY A 870 37.55 -22.00 -13.28
C GLY A 870 36.07 -22.27 -13.57
N ILE A 871 35.44 -23.20 -12.85
CA ILE A 871 33.99 -23.44 -12.96
C ILE A 871 33.30 -22.33 -12.20
N GLU A 872 33.18 -21.15 -12.82
CA GLU A 872 32.63 -19.92 -12.21
C GLU A 872 31.29 -20.17 -11.51
N ARG A 873 30.48 -21.09 -12.04
CA ARG A 873 29.15 -21.47 -11.56
C ARG A 873 29.14 -22.19 -10.20
N LEU A 874 30.25 -22.81 -9.80
CA LEU A 874 30.40 -23.52 -8.51
C LEU A 874 31.50 -22.89 -7.64
N SER A 875 32.24 -21.92 -8.16
CA SER A 875 33.29 -21.21 -7.43
C SER A 875 32.71 -20.44 -6.25
N PHE A 876 33.31 -20.61 -5.07
CA PHE A 876 32.94 -19.88 -3.86
C PHE A 876 33.61 -18.49 -3.78
N LEU A 877 34.48 -18.16 -4.75
CA LEU A 877 35.37 -16.99 -4.69
C LEU A 877 35.10 -15.93 -5.78
N THR A 878 34.18 -16.15 -6.71
CA THR A 878 33.86 -15.20 -7.81
C THR A 878 32.52 -14.46 -7.63
N GLY A 879 32.45 -13.22 -8.12
CA GLY A 879 31.25 -12.39 -8.26
C GLY A 879 30.69 -11.79 -6.96
N SER A 880 30.08 -12.60 -6.11
CA SER A 880 29.32 -12.15 -4.91
C SER A 880 30.17 -11.89 -3.66
N SER A 881 31.42 -12.35 -3.65
CA SER A 881 32.29 -12.31 -2.47
C SER A 881 32.79 -10.89 -2.14
N ALA A 882 33.05 -10.06 -3.17
CA ALA A 882 33.44 -8.67 -2.99
C ALA A 882 32.28 -7.82 -2.43
N ILE A 883 31.07 -8.05 -2.96
CA ILE A 883 29.84 -7.41 -2.49
C ILE A 883 29.59 -7.72 -1.01
N ARG A 884 29.63 -8.99 -0.62
CA ARG A 884 29.45 -9.42 0.78
C ARG A 884 30.47 -8.81 1.73
N LEU A 885 31.74 -8.72 1.31
CA LEU A 885 32.79 -8.11 2.14
C LEU A 885 32.51 -6.62 2.39
N ALA A 886 32.03 -5.90 1.38
CA ALA A 886 31.60 -4.52 1.52
C ALA A 886 30.38 -4.39 2.44
N THR A 887 29.37 -5.25 2.29
CA THR A 887 28.19 -5.30 3.19
C THR A 887 28.60 -5.60 4.64
N TRP A 888 29.55 -6.52 4.86
CA TRP A 888 30.06 -6.84 6.21
C TRP A 888 30.82 -5.68 6.83
N ARG A 889 31.61 -4.96 6.04
CA ARG A 889 32.32 -3.75 6.49
C ARG A 889 31.33 -2.67 6.92
N ALA A 890 30.27 -2.44 6.13
CA ALA A 890 29.21 -1.52 6.47
C ALA A 890 28.46 -1.94 7.75
N ALA A 891 28.13 -3.23 7.88
CA ALA A 891 27.49 -3.77 9.08
C ALA A 891 28.37 -3.67 10.33
N LEU A 892 29.68 -3.85 10.19
CA LEU A 892 30.63 -3.66 11.29
C LEU A 892 30.71 -2.18 11.68
N ALA A 893 30.73 -1.26 10.71
CA ALA A 893 30.68 0.17 10.97
C ALA A 893 29.39 0.56 11.73
N MET A 894 28.22 0.06 11.28
CA MET A 894 26.97 0.23 12.01
C MET A 894 27.05 -0.31 13.44
N LEU A 895 27.70 -1.45 13.66
CA LEU A 895 27.82 -2.05 14.99
C LEU A 895 28.75 -1.24 15.90
N LEU A 896 29.80 -0.62 15.35
CA LEU A 896 30.68 0.28 16.09
C LEU A 896 29.94 1.54 16.53
N ASP A 897 29.11 2.11 15.66
CA ASP A 897 28.29 3.29 15.97
C ASP A 897 27.09 2.96 16.87
N HIS A 898 26.58 1.73 16.76
CA HIS A 898 25.41 1.23 17.51
C HIS A 898 25.71 -0.11 18.23
N PRO A 899 26.53 -0.12 19.29
CA PRO A 899 26.99 -1.34 19.96
C PRO A 899 25.87 -2.15 20.62
N LEU A 900 24.71 -1.53 20.89
CA LEU A 900 23.52 -2.19 21.43
C LEU A 900 22.57 -2.74 20.35
N GLY A 901 22.92 -2.56 19.07
CA GLY A 901 22.08 -2.86 17.91
C GLY A 901 21.40 -1.62 17.34
N ILE A 902 20.85 -1.78 16.14
CA ILE A 902 20.06 -0.79 15.39
C ILE A 902 18.55 -1.07 15.46
N GLY A 903 18.15 -2.27 15.87
CA GLY A 903 16.76 -2.67 16.05
C GLY A 903 16.23 -3.64 14.98
N LEU A 904 15.06 -4.21 15.26
CA LEU A 904 14.40 -5.18 14.37
C LEU A 904 13.97 -4.52 13.07
N ASP A 905 14.22 -5.19 11.94
CA ASP A 905 13.84 -4.73 10.59
C ASP A 905 14.40 -3.35 10.19
N GLN A 906 15.55 -2.94 10.77
CA GLN A 906 16.13 -1.61 10.52
C GLN A 906 17.31 -1.60 9.55
N PHE A 907 17.86 -2.77 9.19
CA PHE A 907 19.10 -2.84 8.41
C PHE A 907 18.97 -2.10 7.07
N LEU A 908 17.90 -2.31 6.31
CA LEU A 908 17.68 -1.64 5.02
C LEU A 908 17.69 -0.10 5.13
N ILE A 909 17.10 0.43 6.20
CA ILE A 909 16.96 1.86 6.45
C ILE A 909 18.31 2.47 6.83
N VAL A 910 18.99 1.84 7.80
CA VAL A 910 20.27 2.34 8.32
C VAL A 910 21.39 2.12 7.30
N TYR A 911 21.35 1.02 6.53
CA TYR A 911 22.39 0.65 5.55
C TYR A 911 22.63 1.71 4.49
N GLN A 912 21.62 2.50 4.10
CA GLN A 912 21.79 3.59 3.14
C GLN A 912 22.87 4.61 3.57
N ARG A 913 23.09 4.78 4.88
CA ARG A 913 24.09 5.71 5.44
C ARG A 913 25.52 5.13 5.40
N TYR A 914 25.66 3.81 5.32
CA TYR A 914 26.93 3.08 5.41
C TYR A 914 27.29 2.33 4.12
N ILE A 915 26.43 2.36 3.11
CA ILE A 915 26.62 1.63 1.86
C ILE A 915 27.91 2.09 1.16
N ASP A 916 28.67 1.11 0.68
CA ASP A 916 29.85 1.36 -0.12
C ASP A 916 29.47 2.12 -1.40
N PRO A 917 30.15 3.22 -1.75
CA PRO A 917 29.88 3.96 -2.98
C PRO A 917 29.86 3.07 -4.23
N ALA A 918 30.67 2.00 -4.27
CA ALA A 918 30.72 1.07 -5.40
C ALA A 918 29.46 0.20 -5.55
N LEU A 919 28.59 0.15 -4.53
CA LEU A 919 27.37 -0.66 -4.52
C LEU A 919 26.08 0.17 -4.71
N ARG A 920 26.17 1.50 -4.76
CA ARG A 920 25.00 2.40 -4.83
C ARG A 920 24.18 2.26 -6.12
N ASP A 921 24.82 1.86 -7.21
CA ASP A 921 24.17 1.67 -8.52
C ASP A 921 23.80 0.19 -8.77
N THR A 922 23.74 -0.62 -7.72
CA THR A 922 23.42 -2.06 -7.81
C THR A 922 22.18 -2.41 -6.99
N ASN A 923 21.62 -3.59 -7.19
CA ASN A 923 20.47 -4.08 -6.41
C ASN A 923 20.76 -4.21 -4.90
N GLU A 924 22.02 -4.11 -4.48
CA GLU A 924 22.43 -4.18 -3.08
C GLU A 924 21.92 -3.01 -2.24
N ILE A 925 21.47 -1.90 -2.85
CA ILE A 925 20.77 -0.83 -2.12
C ILE A 925 19.53 -1.34 -1.39
N TYR A 926 18.94 -2.45 -1.83
CA TYR A 926 17.75 -3.06 -1.23
C TYR A 926 18.07 -4.19 -0.23
N THR A 927 19.34 -4.38 0.13
CA THR A 927 19.77 -5.45 1.03
C THR A 927 19.23 -5.24 2.45
N ALA A 928 18.51 -6.23 2.97
CA ALA A 928 17.80 -6.16 4.25
C ALA A 928 18.52 -6.85 5.43
N HIS A 929 19.70 -7.43 5.21
CA HIS A 929 20.53 -8.03 6.27
C HIS A 929 21.98 -8.22 5.79
N PRO A 930 22.96 -8.33 6.70
CA PRO A 930 24.38 -8.35 6.32
C PRO A 930 24.90 -9.69 5.80
N HIS A 931 24.05 -10.68 5.54
CA HIS A 931 24.48 -12.05 5.17
C HIS A 931 25.53 -12.68 6.11
N ASN A 932 25.49 -12.34 7.41
CA ASN A 932 26.36 -12.90 8.44
C ASN A 932 25.58 -13.05 9.74
N VAL A 933 25.39 -14.27 10.22
CA VAL A 933 24.57 -14.56 11.40
C VAL A 933 24.98 -13.78 12.65
N ILE A 934 26.27 -13.53 12.91
CA ILE A 934 26.68 -12.83 14.13
C ILE A 934 26.31 -11.35 14.05
N LEU A 935 26.66 -10.70 12.94
CA LEU A 935 26.35 -9.28 12.70
C LEU A 935 24.85 -9.05 12.63
N ASP A 936 24.12 -9.93 11.93
CA ASP A 936 22.67 -9.85 11.76
C ASP A 936 21.94 -9.93 13.11
N LEU A 937 22.25 -10.93 13.94
CA LEU A 937 21.60 -11.11 15.24
C LEU A 937 21.94 -9.98 16.22
N TRP A 938 23.19 -9.50 16.23
CA TRP A 938 23.60 -8.41 17.12
C TRP A 938 22.95 -7.08 16.70
N LEU A 939 22.98 -6.73 15.42
CA LEU A 939 22.36 -5.50 14.93
C LEU A 939 20.85 -5.48 15.18
N ARG A 940 20.15 -6.60 15.06
CA ARG A 940 18.68 -6.67 15.22
C ARG A 940 18.20 -6.59 16.67
N GLY A 941 18.82 -7.31 17.60
CA GLY A 941 18.31 -7.46 18.97
C GLY A 941 19.39 -7.41 20.04
N GLY A 942 20.58 -6.92 19.70
CA GLY A 942 21.73 -6.81 20.59
C GLY A 942 22.32 -8.16 21.02
N LEU A 943 23.17 -8.10 22.05
CA LEU A 943 23.78 -9.30 22.65
C LEU A 943 22.73 -10.28 23.22
N LEU A 944 21.56 -9.80 23.65
CA LEU A 944 20.52 -10.66 24.20
C LEU A 944 19.97 -11.64 23.16
N LEU A 945 19.66 -11.15 21.96
CA LEU A 945 19.18 -11.99 20.87
C LEU A 945 20.25 -12.98 20.41
N LEU A 946 21.49 -12.50 20.24
CA LEU A 946 22.63 -13.33 19.86
C LEU A 946 22.87 -14.46 20.86
N LEU A 947 22.95 -14.14 22.16
CA LEU A 947 23.17 -15.13 23.22
C LEU A 947 22.01 -16.12 23.35
N GLY A 948 20.75 -15.65 23.21
CA GLY A 948 19.56 -16.50 23.26
C GLY A 948 19.56 -17.56 22.16
N LEU A 949 19.77 -17.15 20.90
CA LEU A 949 19.81 -18.06 19.76
C LEU A 949 21.07 -18.93 19.75
N ALA A 950 22.22 -18.41 20.17
CA ALA A 950 23.44 -19.20 20.32
C ALA A 950 23.26 -20.31 21.36
N TRP A 951 22.61 -20.01 22.49
CA TRP A 951 22.34 -21.00 23.53
C TRP A 951 21.34 -22.07 23.05
N ALA A 952 20.24 -21.67 22.40
CA ALA A 952 19.27 -22.61 21.84
C ALA A 952 19.94 -23.52 20.79
N THR A 953 20.72 -22.94 19.88
CA THR A 953 21.50 -23.65 18.87
C THR A 953 22.45 -24.67 19.51
N TRP A 954 23.22 -24.26 20.52
CA TRP A 954 24.16 -25.12 21.22
C TRP A 954 23.46 -26.33 21.86
N ARG A 955 22.26 -26.14 22.42
CA ARG A 955 21.46 -27.24 22.98
C ARG A 955 21.05 -28.25 21.92
N ILE A 956 20.59 -27.78 20.76
CA ILE A 956 20.19 -28.66 19.66
C ILE A 956 21.40 -29.47 19.15
N VAL A 957 22.54 -28.79 18.90
CA VAL A 957 23.75 -29.44 18.39
C VAL A 957 24.35 -30.43 19.41
N ARG A 958 24.25 -30.15 20.72
CA ARG A 958 24.71 -31.09 21.76
C ARG A 958 23.73 -32.21 22.09
N ALA A 959 22.48 -32.15 21.63
CA ALA A 959 21.46 -33.15 21.96
C ALA A 959 21.89 -34.60 21.67
N PRO A 960 22.58 -34.93 20.56
CA PRO A 960 23.07 -36.30 20.31
C PRO A 960 24.11 -36.79 21.32
N SER A 961 24.83 -35.89 22.00
CA SER A 961 25.79 -36.31 23.04
C SER A 961 25.07 -36.84 24.27
N ALA A 962 23.89 -36.30 24.58
CA ALA A 962 23.04 -36.78 25.67
C ALA A 962 22.12 -37.94 25.25
N GLN A 963 21.76 -38.02 23.96
CA GLN A 963 20.84 -39.02 23.40
C GLN A 963 21.41 -39.63 22.11
N PRO A 964 22.51 -40.39 22.16
CA PRO A 964 23.25 -40.83 20.97
C PRO A 964 22.51 -41.83 20.08
N HIS A 965 21.42 -42.41 20.57
CA HIS A 965 20.56 -43.33 19.82
C HIS A 965 19.28 -42.67 19.30
N SER A 966 19.03 -41.40 19.64
CA SER A 966 17.86 -40.66 19.17
C SER A 966 18.10 -40.15 17.76
N ALA A 967 17.43 -40.75 16.78
CA ALA A 967 17.45 -40.28 15.39
C ALA A 967 17.01 -38.81 15.28
N LEU A 968 16.04 -38.40 16.10
CA LEU A 968 15.55 -37.03 16.16
C LEU A 968 16.61 -36.04 16.63
N ALA A 969 17.38 -36.39 17.68
CA ALA A 969 18.48 -35.55 18.16
C ALA A 969 19.58 -35.42 17.10
N ILE A 970 19.94 -36.52 16.43
CA ILE A 970 20.94 -36.56 15.36
C ILE A 970 20.49 -35.70 14.16
N GLY A 971 19.24 -35.86 13.72
CA GLY A 971 18.67 -35.08 12.62
C GLY A 971 18.60 -33.60 12.93
N ALA A 972 18.11 -33.23 14.12
CA ALA A 972 18.06 -31.83 14.54
C ALA A 972 19.46 -31.19 14.60
N ALA A 973 20.46 -31.91 15.11
CA ALA A 973 21.85 -31.46 15.12
C ALA A 973 22.42 -31.29 13.69
N ALA A 974 22.16 -32.24 12.79
CA ALA A 974 22.60 -32.15 11.39
C ALA A 974 21.93 -30.98 10.66
N THR A 975 20.62 -30.82 10.81
CA THR A 975 19.85 -29.71 10.25
C THR A 975 20.38 -28.36 10.74
N ILE A 976 20.57 -28.18 12.05
CA ILE A 976 21.07 -26.91 12.60
C ILE A 976 22.53 -26.66 12.23
N ALA A 977 23.38 -27.69 12.19
CA ALA A 977 24.77 -27.53 11.73
C ALA A 977 24.84 -27.06 10.27
N GLY A 978 24.04 -27.65 9.38
CA GLY A 978 23.93 -27.20 7.99
C GLY A 978 23.36 -25.78 7.88
N ALA A 979 22.32 -25.47 8.66
CA ALA A 979 21.70 -24.14 8.69
C ALA A 979 22.65 -23.04 9.19
N LEU A 980 23.49 -23.33 10.20
CA LEU A 980 24.51 -22.41 10.69
C LEU A 980 25.51 -22.04 9.59
N VAL A 981 25.98 -23.03 8.84
CA VAL A 981 26.96 -22.81 7.76
C VAL A 981 26.34 -22.04 6.60
N HIS A 982 25.08 -22.32 6.25
CA HIS A 982 24.34 -21.51 5.28
C HIS A 982 24.14 -20.07 5.79
N GLY A 983 23.81 -19.90 7.08
CA GLY A 983 23.64 -18.60 7.73
C GLY A 983 24.91 -17.74 7.87
N LEU A 984 26.09 -18.30 7.60
CA LEU A 984 27.33 -17.51 7.49
C LEU A 984 27.39 -16.69 6.19
N VAL A 985 26.56 -17.02 5.20
CA VAL A 985 26.54 -16.38 3.88
C VAL A 985 25.12 -15.95 3.44
N ASP A 986 24.11 -16.16 4.30
CA ASP A 986 22.71 -15.83 4.08
C ASP A 986 21.94 -15.76 5.43
N ALA A 987 20.60 -15.81 5.43
CA ALA A 987 19.76 -15.72 6.62
C ALA A 987 19.73 -17.03 7.44
N PHE A 988 19.97 -16.93 8.75
CA PHE A 988 19.91 -18.08 9.67
C PHE A 988 18.51 -18.30 10.30
N TYR A 989 17.83 -17.23 10.71
CA TYR A 989 16.64 -17.30 11.57
C TYR A 989 15.47 -16.41 11.13
N PHE A 990 15.72 -15.25 10.53
CA PHE A 990 14.72 -14.20 10.25
C PHE A 990 13.85 -14.46 8.99
N TRP A 991 13.27 -15.66 8.90
CA TRP A 991 12.13 -15.97 8.02
C TRP A 991 11.08 -16.79 8.80
N PRO A 992 9.76 -16.64 8.54
CA PRO A 992 8.73 -17.27 9.38
C PRO A 992 8.87 -18.80 9.44
N ASP A 993 9.08 -19.44 8.29
CA ASP A 993 9.18 -20.90 8.16
C ASP A 993 10.42 -21.46 8.87
N ILE A 994 11.57 -20.81 8.72
CA ILE A 994 12.81 -21.26 9.37
C ILE A 994 12.83 -20.96 10.87
N ALA A 995 12.17 -19.88 11.34
CA ALA A 995 12.02 -19.56 12.75
C ALA A 995 11.09 -20.59 13.45
N VAL A 996 9.94 -20.90 12.84
CA VAL A 996 9.04 -21.96 13.32
C VAL A 996 9.74 -23.32 13.32
N ALA A 997 10.48 -23.66 12.26
CA ALA A 997 11.26 -24.89 12.20
C ALA A 997 12.35 -24.96 13.28
N PHE A 998 13.06 -23.85 13.54
CA PHE A 998 14.08 -23.78 14.59
C PHE A 998 13.51 -24.15 15.96
N TRP A 999 12.37 -23.56 16.32
CA TRP A 999 11.75 -23.83 17.62
C TRP A 999 11.03 -25.19 17.68
N LEU A 1000 10.57 -25.73 16.55
CA LEU A 1000 10.12 -27.12 16.45
C LEU A 1000 11.26 -28.09 16.78
N LEU A 1001 12.45 -27.89 16.20
CA LEU A 1001 13.65 -28.70 16.47
C LEU A 1001 14.18 -28.52 17.90
N ALA A 1002 14.09 -27.30 18.44
CA ALA A 1002 14.42 -27.03 19.84
C ALA A 1002 13.49 -27.81 20.79
N ALA A 1003 12.18 -27.82 20.52
CA ALA A 1003 11.21 -28.58 21.29
C ALA A 1003 11.49 -30.10 21.23
N CYS A 1004 11.90 -30.60 20.06
CA CYS A 1004 12.25 -32.01 19.84
C CYS A 1004 13.44 -32.50 20.67
N THR A 1005 14.39 -31.61 21.01
CA THR A 1005 15.63 -31.97 21.71
C THR A 1005 15.58 -31.72 23.21
N GLY A 1006 14.73 -30.80 23.67
CA GLY A 1006 14.56 -30.48 25.09
C GLY A 1006 13.67 -31.45 25.89
N TYR A 1007 12.90 -32.31 25.22
CA TYR A 1007 11.97 -33.23 25.88
C TYR A 1007 12.67 -34.55 26.29
N ARG A 1008 12.89 -34.74 27.59
CA ARG A 1008 13.03 -36.10 28.14
C ARG A 1008 11.62 -36.65 28.27
N LEU A 1009 11.28 -37.70 27.50
CA LEU A 1009 10.08 -38.49 27.75
C LEU A 1009 10.05 -38.84 29.25
N PRO A 1010 8.97 -38.54 29.98
CA PRO A 1010 8.79 -39.10 31.31
C PRO A 1010 8.96 -40.61 31.19
N HIS A 1011 9.91 -41.19 31.93
CA HIS A 1011 10.04 -42.64 32.02
C HIS A 1011 8.72 -43.23 32.50
N GLY A 1012 8.00 -43.85 31.58
CA GLY A 1012 6.71 -44.46 31.81
C GLY A 1012 6.26 -45.18 30.55
N GLN A 1013 6.50 -46.51 30.55
CA GLN A 1013 6.10 -47.50 29.54
C GLN A 1013 7.07 -47.72 28.38
N SER A 1014 8.17 -48.41 28.70
CA SER A 1014 8.61 -49.52 27.85
C SER A 1014 7.52 -50.60 27.85
N ARG A 1015 6.79 -50.75 26.74
CA ARG A 1015 6.24 -52.00 26.24
C ARG A 1015 5.79 -51.81 24.80
#